data_AF-E4PSZ9-F1
#
_entry.id   AF-E4PSZ9-F1
#
_cell.length_a   1.000
_cell.length_b   1.000
_cell.length_c   1.000
_cell.angle_alpha   90.00
_cell.angle_beta   90.00
_cell.angle_gamma   90.00
#
_symmetry.space_group_name_H-M   'P 1'
#
loop_
_entity.id
_entity.type
_entity.pdbx_description
1 polymer ?
#
loop_
_entity_poly.entity_id
_entity_poly.type
_entity_poly.pdbx_seq_one_letter_code
_entity_poly.pdbx_strand_id
1 'polypeptide(L)'
;MLKFIKNSKWWVIIISIFAIFFSSFGIFAKSYVDSNKQKVVNKIQNYVQASSYAVQSRILKETENLNEDYLNEKIGKKSLLNEFNSDFIWRPNNSKTTSSDTISDLWKTYFGSSNNVLNKNLQIQYKNNNEYKNIESSKGEITPKNIDFLLSISKSAEKFLNGFAPSLASLGLSFLQNKVLNNRDDSKLQSYKDGINKFADVIENNKDLFSYLGKLFTPEPLEKDYYKDLTVQQALVKNINQIAAVIADNKEFAKETEVDKIPEALDKILAELGLDSLGEIIGELISSKNGFQNLGKIFSKIKNIFTSQNFQKLKTKGLELINKITPYLVTYLYSEIFFGLYYVTHEEFKNPSDLTKQKVNVSDFSALVNNKIDLNVLINGFLKVLKDKKSFDRFYNFIFKRFNENEIFNSKNNIGSNNGVGNLIFDLINWVEKKLHNFSNLLETLIKFVDFAMSDEKIKKTFEENIKNFITKKLNELGTPLGKWHVEIKNGILNISASSLWLGSLTAKIEVFSKDGIIPKIIDVLKKIHGIINDSSETIIKHIKEIFYLAKDNILDFSITSKNISEIIMTFKELLINKKILNVNVKALFIKLLDISSIYDILELPYSNSALKWILERFAKDKIEPHLKKIKSISETLQKNKFIQNADKIKEQLPKYLDLFSSHFKKYEKSSDLKFNLNISLYKGNIIEDLILKWINFLLQDAENKENPLLPIIRLITKKNSLKTLDDIKNEWVSKITNISKKIESFQNISKIRDKKIDIPKELLKYFGLESINNQTILRLLEILGKYFDDYLSKNPNKVVGVNISSLGKVLTALTIKVGVEYRPENKDKNFLYSKDIKENKTKTILKALVYGFDTHDNSSDVGSDSIKNRKPESYYNWDKIHFYINGSSQAITLDRTKLKDDSSYSPLHMLLGINPDKSSYLKDSLGYVFGTLFGGLPASDSNYQLSIENKTDVTSILNVFNYVLDKKDKELKKQEEQIATKYYDKNAWSTKILSSNENEIIYQLIRLKSSDTKESKRLGTRFEVRLLKNKNNPYWSINRVIALGYKAV
;
A
#
# COMPACT_ATOMS: atom_id res chain seq x y z
N MET A 1 -22.01 -44.25 0.97
CA MET A 1 -21.23 -43.02 0.67
C MET A 1 -21.96 -42.06 -0.29
N LEU A 2 -22.53 -42.53 -1.41
CA LEU A 2 -23.22 -41.72 -2.44
C LEU A 2 -24.36 -40.76 -1.98
N LYS A 3 -24.95 -40.93 -0.79
CA LYS A 3 -26.07 -40.09 -0.31
C LYS A 3 -25.67 -38.87 0.52
N PHE A 4 -24.49 -38.83 1.16
CA PHE A 4 -24.10 -37.68 2.00
C PHE A 4 -23.39 -36.57 1.21
N ILE A 5 -22.70 -36.95 0.12
CA ILE A 5 -22.08 -36.02 -0.84
C ILE A 5 -23.14 -35.16 -1.57
N LYS A 6 -24.42 -35.55 -1.56
CA LYS A 6 -25.53 -34.79 -2.16
C LYS A 6 -25.90 -33.48 -1.41
N ASN A 7 -25.41 -33.28 -0.18
CA ASN A 7 -25.85 -32.19 0.70
C ASN A 7 -24.75 -31.21 1.14
N SER A 8 -23.47 -31.47 0.87
CA SER A 8 -22.37 -30.57 1.22
C SER A 8 -22.25 -29.43 0.20
N LYS A 9 -22.42 -28.18 0.64
CA LYS A 9 -22.32 -27.01 -0.25
C LYS A 9 -20.88 -26.81 -0.71
N TRP A 10 -20.70 -26.80 -2.01
CA TRP A 10 -19.47 -26.51 -2.76
C TRP A 10 -18.76 -25.17 -2.47
N TRP A 11 -19.23 -24.30 -1.55
CA TRP A 11 -18.50 -23.06 -1.19
C TRP A 11 -17.15 -23.40 -0.58
N VAL A 12 -17.15 -24.49 0.19
CA VAL A 12 -15.96 -25.23 0.59
C VAL A 12 -15.01 -25.44 -0.58
N ILE A 13 -15.46 -25.93 -1.73
CA ILE A 13 -14.62 -26.32 -2.88
C ILE A 13 -14.01 -25.10 -3.61
N ILE A 14 -14.45 -23.87 -3.33
CA ILE A 14 -13.93 -22.67 -4.01
C ILE A 14 -13.09 -21.77 -3.12
N ILE A 15 -13.45 -21.73 -1.85
CA ILE A 15 -12.56 -21.29 -0.79
C ILE A 15 -11.36 -22.25 -0.77
N SER A 16 -11.65 -23.55 -0.84
CA SER A 16 -10.74 -24.59 -1.27
C SER A 16 -10.66 -24.75 -2.79
N ILE A 17 -10.60 -23.69 -3.59
CA ILE A 17 -9.77 -23.70 -4.81
C ILE A 17 -8.44 -23.05 -4.44
N PHE A 18 -8.49 -21.88 -3.81
CA PHE A 18 -7.36 -21.30 -3.09
C PHE A 18 -6.79 -22.24 -2.03
N ALA A 19 -7.65 -23.01 -1.37
CA ALA A 19 -7.26 -24.08 -0.48
C ALA A 19 -7.41 -25.52 -1.04
N ILE A 20 -7.60 -25.78 -2.36
CA ILE A 20 -7.29 -27.13 -2.94
C ILE A 20 -5.81 -27.26 -3.24
N PHE A 21 -5.14 -26.13 -3.46
CA PHE A 21 -3.71 -26.00 -3.18
C PHE A 21 -3.31 -26.29 -1.71
N PHE A 22 -4.29 -26.54 -0.82
CA PHE A 22 -4.12 -26.95 0.59
C PHE A 22 -4.93 -28.21 1.00
N SER A 23 -5.73 -28.83 0.13
CA SER A 23 -6.71 -29.86 0.54
C SER A 23 -6.80 -31.06 -0.40
N SER A 24 -5.66 -31.47 -0.95
CA SER A 24 -5.57 -32.69 -1.77
C SER A 24 -5.60 -34.01 -0.97
N PHE A 25 -6.13 -34.06 0.26
CA PHE A 25 -6.21 -35.31 1.05
C PHE A 25 -7.42 -35.39 1.99
N GLY A 26 -8.50 -36.04 1.54
CA GLY A 26 -9.74 -36.23 2.33
C GLY A 26 -10.38 -37.62 2.24
N ILE A 27 -9.75 -38.60 1.58
CA ILE A 27 -10.35 -39.92 1.30
C ILE A 27 -9.33 -41.05 1.51
N PHE A 28 -9.08 -41.49 2.76
CA PHE A 28 -8.33 -42.74 3.03
C PHE A 28 -8.63 -43.45 4.37
N ALA A 29 -9.89 -43.60 4.76
CA ALA A 29 -10.33 -44.57 5.79
C ALA A 29 -11.79 -44.98 5.51
N LYS A 30 -12.09 -46.14 4.88
CA LYS A 30 -12.09 -47.51 5.44
C LYS A 30 -13.21 -47.69 6.50
N SER A 31 -14.51 -47.87 6.16
CA SER A 31 -15.22 -49.01 5.52
C SER A 31 -15.77 -50.07 6.50
N TYR A 32 -17.10 -50.07 6.75
CA TYR A 32 -18.00 -51.15 7.23
C TYR A 32 -19.36 -50.50 7.63
N VAL A 33 -20.56 -51.10 7.64
CA VAL A 33 -21.11 -52.31 6.96
C VAL A 33 -22.64 -52.15 6.81
N ASP A 34 -23.32 -53.15 6.22
CA ASP A 34 -24.65 -53.12 5.62
C ASP A 34 -25.92 -53.06 6.52
N SER A 35 -27.06 -53.09 5.81
CA SER A 35 -28.45 -52.99 6.24
C SER A 35 -28.99 -54.19 7.05
N ASN A 36 -30.08 -53.98 7.81
CA ASN A 36 -31.39 -54.51 7.39
C ASN A 36 -32.61 -54.01 8.18
N LYS A 37 -33.81 -54.29 7.65
CA LYS A 37 -35.14 -53.97 8.22
C LYS A 37 -35.62 -55.04 9.19
N GLN A 38 -36.37 -54.65 10.23
CA GLN A 38 -37.40 -55.51 10.86
C GLN A 38 -38.64 -54.69 11.29
N LYS A 39 -39.81 -55.32 11.20
CA LYS A 39 -41.10 -54.91 11.78
C LYS A 39 -41.21 -55.42 13.23
N VAL A 40 -42.08 -54.85 14.08
CA VAL A 40 -43.12 -55.55 14.88
C VAL A 40 -43.92 -54.59 15.80
N VAL A 41 -45.20 -54.94 15.93
CA VAL A 41 -46.32 -54.71 16.89
C VAL A 41 -46.18 -53.83 18.18
N ASN A 42 -47.34 -53.24 18.51
CA ASN A 42 -47.72 -52.15 19.44
C ASN A 42 -47.73 -52.39 20.96
N LYS A 43 -47.13 -51.45 21.74
CA LYS A 43 -47.78 -50.87 22.93
C LYS A 43 -47.93 -49.35 22.73
N ILE A 44 -49.12 -48.79 22.97
CA ILE A 44 -49.43 -47.35 22.80
C ILE A 44 -48.50 -46.46 23.64
N GLN A 45 -48.19 -46.90 24.87
CA GLN A 45 -47.25 -46.21 25.77
C GLN A 45 -45.86 -46.03 25.14
N ASN A 46 -45.35 -47.03 24.44
CA ASN A 46 -44.02 -46.97 23.82
C ASN A 46 -44.00 -46.00 22.63
N TYR A 47 -45.12 -45.88 21.89
CA TYR A 47 -45.27 -44.85 20.87
C TYR A 47 -45.27 -43.45 21.47
N VAL A 48 -46.07 -43.21 22.51
CA VAL A 48 -46.15 -41.91 23.19
C VAL A 48 -44.80 -41.52 23.78
N GLN A 49 -44.06 -42.47 24.37
CA GLN A 49 -42.72 -42.22 24.88
C GLN A 49 -41.72 -41.91 23.76
N ALA A 50 -41.66 -42.74 22.71
CA ALA A 50 -40.79 -42.49 21.57
C ALA A 50 -41.07 -41.12 20.93
N SER A 51 -42.34 -40.77 20.68
CA SER A 51 -42.70 -39.47 20.10
C SER A 51 -42.55 -38.29 21.05
N SER A 52 -42.67 -38.50 22.37
CA SER A 52 -42.43 -37.42 23.34
C SER A 52 -41.00 -36.91 23.20
N TYR A 53 -40.00 -37.77 23.16
CA TYR A 53 -38.59 -37.37 23.00
C TYR A 53 -38.29 -36.70 21.65
N ALA A 54 -38.92 -37.13 20.56
CA ALA A 54 -38.80 -36.47 19.26
C ALA A 54 -39.43 -35.05 19.25
N VAL A 55 -40.60 -34.90 19.87
CA VAL A 55 -41.27 -33.58 20.00
C VAL A 55 -40.54 -32.67 20.99
N GLN A 56 -40.06 -33.18 22.13
CA GLN A 56 -39.20 -32.46 23.08
C GLN A 56 -37.93 -31.95 22.40
N SER A 57 -37.23 -32.81 21.66
CA SER A 57 -36.03 -32.43 20.90
C SER A 57 -36.32 -31.34 19.87
N ARG A 58 -37.48 -31.39 19.20
CA ARG A 58 -37.90 -30.35 18.26
C ARG A 58 -38.24 -29.03 18.96
N ILE A 59 -38.97 -29.08 20.08
CA ILE A 59 -39.27 -27.89 20.88
C ILE A 59 -37.98 -27.23 21.36
N LEU A 60 -37.03 -27.99 21.91
CA LEU A 60 -35.77 -27.44 22.42
C LEU A 60 -34.86 -26.88 21.33
N LYS A 61 -34.88 -27.47 20.13
CA LYS A 61 -34.24 -26.87 18.96
C LYS A 61 -34.86 -25.50 18.61
N GLU A 62 -36.19 -25.38 18.70
CA GLU A 62 -36.93 -24.16 18.34
C GLU A 62 -37.03 -23.11 19.47
N THR A 63 -36.91 -23.48 20.75
CA THR A 63 -36.96 -22.54 21.89
C THR A 63 -35.60 -22.22 22.50
N GLU A 64 -34.64 -23.14 22.45
CA GLU A 64 -33.33 -23.01 23.08
C GLU A 64 -32.16 -23.03 22.08
N ASN A 65 -32.41 -23.14 20.77
CA ASN A 65 -31.39 -23.16 19.71
C ASN A 65 -30.33 -24.27 19.85
N LEU A 66 -30.64 -25.41 20.50
CA LEU A 66 -29.68 -26.52 20.63
C LEU A 66 -29.34 -27.14 19.26
N ASN A 67 -28.06 -27.42 19.03
CA ASN A 67 -27.55 -28.06 17.82
C ASN A 67 -28.22 -29.43 17.56
N GLU A 68 -28.60 -29.67 16.30
CA GLU A 68 -29.31 -30.90 15.88
C GLU A 68 -28.48 -32.19 16.07
N ASP A 69 -27.18 -32.12 15.85
CA ASP A 69 -26.27 -33.25 15.99
C ASP A 69 -25.96 -33.51 17.48
N TYR A 70 -25.86 -32.47 18.31
CA TYR A 70 -25.85 -32.59 19.78
C TYR A 70 -27.12 -33.31 20.29
N LEU A 71 -28.30 -32.88 19.84
CA LEU A 71 -29.58 -33.50 20.20
C LEU A 71 -29.69 -34.96 19.70
N ASN A 72 -29.11 -35.31 18.54
CA ASN A 72 -29.09 -36.69 18.07
C ASN A 72 -28.04 -37.56 18.77
N GLU A 73 -26.88 -37.01 19.15
CA GLU A 73 -25.79 -37.76 19.76
C GLU A 73 -25.92 -37.90 21.27
N LYS A 74 -26.06 -36.80 22.02
CA LYS A 74 -26.09 -36.85 23.50
C LYS A 74 -27.45 -37.30 24.04
N ILE A 75 -28.51 -36.92 23.34
CA ILE A 75 -29.89 -37.19 23.74
C ILE A 75 -30.41 -38.48 23.08
N GLY A 76 -30.14 -38.69 21.79
CA GLY A 76 -30.45 -39.95 21.12
C GLY A 76 -29.73 -41.16 21.73
N LYS A 77 -28.47 -41.01 22.16
CA LYS A 77 -27.72 -42.10 22.84
C LYS A 77 -27.97 -42.20 24.35
N LYS A 78 -28.94 -41.47 24.94
CA LYS A 78 -29.33 -41.69 26.36
C LYS A 78 -29.77 -43.14 26.55
N SER A 79 -29.28 -43.78 27.62
CA SER A 79 -29.64 -45.16 27.94
C SER A 79 -31.10 -45.26 28.38
N LEU A 80 -31.86 -46.17 27.78
CA LEU A 80 -33.24 -46.47 28.17
C LEU A 80 -33.32 -46.95 29.62
N LEU A 81 -32.29 -47.64 30.11
CA LEU A 81 -32.22 -48.16 31.48
C LEU A 81 -32.30 -47.04 32.53
N ASN A 82 -31.63 -45.91 32.25
CA ASN A 82 -31.56 -44.77 33.17
C ASN A 82 -32.83 -43.91 33.14
N GLU A 83 -33.50 -43.83 31.98
CA GLU A 83 -34.73 -43.05 31.79
C GLU A 83 -35.98 -43.83 32.24
N PHE A 84 -36.02 -45.15 32.02
CA PHE A 84 -37.23 -45.97 32.16
C PHE A 84 -37.14 -47.20 33.07
N ASN A 85 -35.97 -47.52 33.64
CA ASN A 85 -35.67 -48.74 34.42
C ASN A 85 -35.56 -50.05 33.60
N SER A 86 -35.21 -51.16 34.27
CA SER A 86 -34.96 -52.48 33.68
C SER A 86 -36.20 -53.16 33.09
N ASP A 87 -37.37 -52.83 33.62
CA ASP A 87 -38.63 -53.53 33.40
C ASP A 87 -39.45 -52.88 32.28
N PHE A 88 -38.93 -51.79 31.70
CA PHE A 88 -39.46 -51.19 30.48
C PHE A 88 -39.25 -52.13 29.28
N ILE A 89 -40.35 -52.69 28.77
CA ILE A 89 -40.34 -53.60 27.60
C ILE A 89 -40.61 -52.79 26.33
N TRP A 90 -39.57 -52.62 25.51
CA TRP A 90 -39.60 -51.75 24.33
C TRP A 90 -39.20 -52.43 23.02
N ARG A 91 -38.61 -53.63 23.07
CA ARG A 91 -38.48 -54.54 21.92
C ARG A 91 -39.41 -55.74 22.12
N PRO A 92 -40.03 -56.27 21.06
CA PRO A 92 -41.02 -57.35 21.17
C PRO A 92 -40.42 -58.72 21.55
N ASN A 93 -39.12 -58.93 21.36
CA ASN A 93 -38.45 -60.23 21.57
C ASN A 93 -37.52 -60.25 22.81
N ASN A 94 -37.43 -59.18 23.61
CA ASN A 94 -36.61 -59.10 24.82
C ASN A 94 -37.47 -58.81 26.05
N SER A 95 -37.17 -59.47 27.17
CA SER A 95 -37.88 -59.31 28.45
C SER A 95 -37.35 -58.21 29.36
N LYS A 96 -36.19 -57.60 29.06
CA LYS A 96 -35.55 -56.53 29.85
C LYS A 96 -34.83 -55.50 28.97
N THR A 97 -34.73 -54.27 29.47
CA THR A 97 -33.88 -53.21 28.90
C THR A 97 -32.41 -53.42 29.31
N THR A 98 -31.47 -53.25 28.38
CA THR A 98 -30.02 -53.36 28.65
C THR A 98 -29.34 -51.98 28.71
N SER A 99 -28.14 -51.92 29.30
CA SER A 99 -27.35 -50.68 29.40
C SER A 99 -26.97 -50.10 28.03
N SER A 100 -26.83 -50.94 27.00
CA SER A 100 -26.52 -50.56 25.61
C SER A 100 -27.70 -50.02 24.81
N ASP A 101 -28.94 -50.14 25.30
CA ASP A 101 -30.13 -49.74 24.55
C ASP A 101 -30.42 -48.23 24.70
N THR A 102 -30.68 -47.53 23.59
CA THR A 102 -30.78 -46.06 23.58
C THR A 102 -32.13 -45.50 23.10
N ILE A 103 -32.39 -44.21 23.41
CA ILE A 103 -33.56 -43.46 22.92
C ILE A 103 -33.64 -43.46 21.38
N SER A 104 -32.50 -43.42 20.67
CA SER A 104 -32.44 -43.54 19.21
C SER A 104 -32.87 -44.92 18.72
N ASP A 105 -32.59 -46.00 19.46
CA ASP A 105 -33.04 -47.34 19.10
C ASP A 105 -34.54 -47.50 19.34
N LEU A 106 -35.07 -46.94 20.43
CA LEU A 106 -36.50 -46.83 20.70
C LEU A 106 -37.21 -46.08 19.54
N TRP A 107 -36.69 -44.92 19.14
CA TRP A 107 -37.22 -44.13 18.05
C TRP A 107 -37.20 -44.88 16.71
N LYS A 108 -36.07 -45.51 16.38
CA LYS A 108 -35.87 -46.32 15.17
C LYS A 108 -36.82 -47.52 15.10
N THR A 109 -37.07 -48.19 16.24
CA THR A 109 -37.95 -49.35 16.34
C THR A 109 -39.41 -48.99 16.05
N TYR A 110 -39.88 -47.83 16.53
CA TYR A 110 -41.28 -47.43 16.41
C TYR A 110 -41.60 -46.55 15.19
N PHE A 111 -40.64 -45.74 14.72
CA PHE A 111 -40.85 -44.76 13.62
C PHE A 111 -40.02 -45.04 12.36
N GLY A 112 -39.14 -46.05 12.36
CA GLY A 112 -38.43 -46.52 11.15
C GLY A 112 -37.39 -45.56 10.56
N SER A 113 -37.02 -44.51 11.31
CA SER A 113 -36.05 -43.49 10.89
C SER A 113 -34.61 -44.02 10.90
N SER A 114 -33.70 -43.32 10.20
CA SER A 114 -32.27 -43.38 10.51
C SER A 114 -32.02 -42.99 11.98
N ASN A 115 -30.84 -43.31 12.52
CA ASN A 115 -30.46 -43.25 13.95
C ASN A 115 -30.63 -41.87 14.70
N ASN A 116 -31.28 -40.90 14.08
CA ASN A 116 -31.54 -39.55 14.55
C ASN A 116 -32.99 -39.43 15.06
N VAL A 117 -33.17 -38.84 16.24
CA VAL A 117 -34.47 -38.60 16.90
C VAL A 117 -35.19 -37.38 16.29
N LEU A 118 -34.44 -36.42 15.74
CA LEU A 118 -34.99 -35.24 15.07
C LEU A 118 -35.41 -35.52 13.62
N ASN A 119 -36.72 -35.51 13.37
CA ASN A 119 -37.28 -35.47 12.02
C ASN A 119 -37.34 -34.02 11.51
N LYS A 120 -36.69 -33.73 10.38
CA LYS A 120 -36.67 -32.38 9.76
C LYS A 120 -38.05 -31.88 9.34
N ASN A 121 -38.96 -32.80 8.99
CA ASN A 121 -40.31 -32.49 8.52
C ASN A 121 -41.31 -32.26 9.67
N LEU A 122 -40.91 -32.48 10.92
CA LEU A 122 -41.74 -32.22 12.10
C LEU A 122 -41.85 -30.70 12.33
N GLN A 123 -43.04 -30.13 12.28
CA GLN A 123 -43.31 -28.70 12.47
C GLN A 123 -44.23 -28.49 13.67
N ILE A 124 -43.98 -27.44 14.45
CA ILE A 124 -44.89 -27.00 15.51
C ILE A 124 -45.88 -26.00 14.92
N GLN A 125 -47.16 -26.23 15.19
CA GLN A 125 -48.28 -25.43 14.68
C GLN A 125 -49.03 -24.78 15.84
N TYR A 126 -49.82 -23.75 15.54
CA TYR A 126 -50.84 -23.21 16.43
C TYR A 126 -52.18 -23.12 15.69
N LYS A 127 -53.28 -23.13 16.46
CA LYS A 127 -54.64 -23.00 15.92
C LYS A 127 -55.05 -21.52 15.94
N ASN A 128 -55.49 -20.98 14.80
CA ASN A 128 -55.98 -19.61 14.68
C ASN A 128 -57.17 -19.59 13.70
N ASN A 129 -58.33 -19.06 14.12
CA ASN A 129 -59.58 -19.05 13.34
C ASN A 129 -59.92 -20.41 12.70
N ASN A 130 -59.79 -21.50 13.48
CA ASN A 130 -59.92 -22.90 13.06
C ASN A 130 -58.92 -23.44 12.02
N GLU A 131 -58.03 -22.60 11.47
CA GLU A 131 -56.90 -23.03 10.65
C GLU A 131 -55.67 -23.38 11.51
N TYR A 132 -54.78 -24.22 10.96
CA TYR A 132 -53.50 -24.55 11.58
C TYR A 132 -52.39 -23.79 10.85
N LYS A 133 -51.69 -22.91 11.58
CA LYS A 133 -50.58 -22.12 11.04
C LYS A 133 -49.26 -22.62 11.63
N ASN A 134 -48.26 -22.75 10.77
CA ASN A 134 -46.91 -23.09 11.19
C ASN A 134 -46.30 -21.95 12.00
N ILE A 135 -45.57 -22.29 13.06
CA ILE A 135 -44.75 -21.33 13.80
C ILE A 135 -43.41 -21.23 13.07
N GLU A 136 -42.92 -20.01 12.81
CA GLU A 136 -41.60 -19.83 12.18
C GLU A 136 -40.49 -20.39 13.09
N SER A 137 -39.62 -21.21 12.51
CA SER A 137 -38.51 -21.84 13.23
C SER A 137 -37.44 -20.83 13.67
N SER A 138 -36.68 -21.17 14.70
CA SER A 138 -35.68 -20.28 15.31
C SER A 138 -34.54 -19.84 14.37
N LYS A 139 -33.84 -18.77 14.79
CA LYS A 139 -32.86 -18.05 13.96
C LYS A 139 -31.41 -18.56 14.06
N GLY A 140 -31.13 -19.73 14.65
CA GLY A 140 -29.76 -20.27 14.72
C GLY A 140 -29.60 -21.53 15.59
N GLU A 141 -28.36 -22.04 15.65
CA GLU A 141 -27.92 -23.14 16.53
C GLU A 141 -26.76 -22.62 17.43
N ILE A 142 -26.71 -23.00 18.71
CA ILE A 142 -25.71 -22.50 19.69
C ILE A 142 -24.29 -22.92 19.31
N THR A 143 -24.06 -24.23 19.10
CA THR A 143 -22.85 -24.70 18.41
C THR A 143 -23.14 -24.74 16.91
N PRO A 144 -22.46 -23.94 16.06
CA PRO A 144 -22.63 -24.03 14.62
C PRO A 144 -22.08 -25.38 14.10
N LYS A 145 -22.87 -26.09 13.28
CA LYS A 145 -22.45 -27.31 12.57
C LYS A 145 -21.13 -27.20 11.78
N ASN A 146 -20.69 -25.97 11.50
CA ASN A 146 -19.45 -25.70 10.79
C ASN A 146 -18.19 -25.81 11.66
N ILE A 147 -18.26 -25.86 13.01
CA ILE A 147 -17.05 -25.87 13.85
C ILE A 147 -16.27 -27.19 13.74
N ASP A 148 -16.92 -28.34 13.94
CA ASP A 148 -16.29 -29.66 13.75
C ASP A 148 -15.78 -29.85 12.31
N PHE A 149 -16.48 -29.25 11.34
CA PHE A 149 -16.09 -29.22 9.93
C PHE A 149 -14.83 -28.36 9.68
N LEU A 150 -14.73 -27.17 10.28
CA LEU A 150 -13.56 -26.29 10.20
C LEU A 150 -12.34 -26.91 10.91
N LEU A 151 -12.54 -27.58 12.05
CA LEU A 151 -11.51 -28.38 12.73
C LEU A 151 -10.99 -29.51 11.84
N SER A 152 -11.90 -30.21 11.15
CA SER A 152 -11.54 -31.27 10.20
C SER A 152 -10.76 -30.74 9.00
N ILE A 153 -11.17 -29.60 8.42
CA ILE A 153 -10.41 -28.91 7.36
C ILE A 153 -9.03 -28.53 7.85
N SER A 154 -8.92 -27.87 9.00
CA SER A 154 -7.64 -27.33 9.49
C SER A 154 -6.64 -28.44 9.81
N LYS A 155 -7.07 -29.53 10.47
CA LYS A 155 -6.25 -30.74 10.67
C LYS A 155 -5.89 -31.46 9.38
N SER A 156 -6.71 -31.34 8.33
CA SER A 156 -6.41 -31.89 7.00
C SER A 156 -5.40 -31.01 6.23
N ALA A 157 -5.51 -29.68 6.35
CA ALA A 157 -4.55 -28.72 5.80
C ALA A 157 -3.16 -28.89 6.45
N GLU A 158 -3.12 -29.11 7.77
CA GLU A 158 -1.88 -29.43 8.50
C GLU A 158 -1.20 -30.70 7.96
N LYS A 159 -1.97 -31.78 7.72
CA LYS A 159 -1.46 -33.00 7.10
C LYS A 159 -1.03 -32.81 5.64
N PHE A 160 -1.75 -31.99 4.89
CA PHE A 160 -1.41 -31.67 3.51
C PHE A 160 -0.09 -30.89 3.41
N LEU A 161 0.10 -29.85 4.23
CA LEU A 161 1.37 -29.11 4.32
C LEU A 161 2.54 -30.05 4.64
N ASN A 162 2.30 -31.04 5.50
CA ASN A 162 3.30 -32.04 5.82
C ASN A 162 3.73 -32.91 4.62
N GLY A 163 2.91 -33.03 3.56
CA GLY A 163 3.21 -33.82 2.35
C GLY A 163 3.24 -33.05 1.02
N PHE A 164 3.26 -31.71 1.01
CA PHE A 164 3.14 -30.95 -0.24
C PHE A 164 4.31 -31.18 -1.23
N ALA A 165 4.00 -31.44 -2.50
CA ALA A 165 4.94 -31.77 -3.58
C ALA A 165 4.31 -31.57 -4.99
N PRO A 166 5.10 -31.43 -6.08
CA PRO A 166 4.58 -31.23 -7.44
C PRO A 166 3.60 -32.32 -7.92
N SER A 167 3.89 -33.58 -7.60
CA SER A 167 3.01 -34.72 -7.90
C SER A 167 1.67 -34.65 -7.16
N LEU A 168 1.69 -34.21 -5.89
CA LEU A 168 0.49 -34.03 -5.07
C LEU A 168 -0.38 -32.87 -5.57
N ALA A 169 0.25 -31.76 -5.99
CA ALA A 169 -0.41 -30.62 -6.61
C ALA A 169 -1.14 -31.01 -7.91
N SER A 170 -0.51 -31.88 -8.73
CA SER A 170 -1.14 -32.40 -9.95
C SER A 170 -2.32 -33.33 -9.64
N LEU A 171 -2.19 -34.25 -8.68
CA LEU A 171 -3.31 -35.08 -8.23
C LEU A 171 -4.49 -34.23 -7.72
N GLY A 172 -4.20 -33.15 -6.99
CA GLY A 172 -5.20 -32.19 -6.51
C GLY A 172 -5.98 -31.51 -7.63
N LEU A 173 -5.30 -31.03 -8.68
CA LEU A 173 -5.93 -30.43 -9.86
C LEU A 173 -6.79 -31.44 -10.64
N SER A 174 -6.27 -32.64 -10.92
CA SER A 174 -7.04 -33.69 -11.62
C SER A 174 -8.28 -34.13 -10.85
N PHE A 175 -8.23 -34.17 -9.52
CA PHE A 175 -9.40 -34.41 -8.69
C PHE A 175 -10.40 -33.23 -8.72
N LEU A 176 -9.90 -32.00 -8.70
CA LEU A 176 -10.70 -30.77 -8.83
C LEU A 176 -11.50 -30.76 -10.13
N GLN A 177 -10.80 -31.01 -11.24
CA GLN A 177 -11.37 -31.17 -12.57
C GLN A 177 -12.49 -32.20 -12.50
N ASN A 178 -12.18 -33.45 -12.12
CA ASN A 178 -13.18 -34.52 -12.00
C ASN A 178 -14.37 -34.18 -11.10
N LYS A 179 -14.23 -33.35 -10.07
CA LYS A 179 -15.37 -32.87 -9.27
C LYS A 179 -16.23 -31.85 -10.01
N VAL A 180 -15.61 -30.86 -10.66
CA VAL A 180 -16.26 -29.89 -11.56
C VAL A 180 -17.03 -30.61 -12.68
N LEU A 181 -16.45 -31.65 -13.30
CA LEU A 181 -17.09 -32.43 -14.38
C LEU A 181 -18.43 -33.04 -13.95
N ASN A 182 -18.51 -33.55 -12.72
CA ASN A 182 -19.62 -34.37 -12.26
C ASN A 182 -20.86 -33.59 -11.77
N ASN A 183 -20.81 -32.25 -11.71
CA ASN A 183 -21.92 -31.45 -11.17
C ASN A 183 -22.10 -30.11 -11.92
N ARG A 184 -21.73 -30.05 -13.22
CA ARG A 184 -21.72 -28.84 -14.06
C ARG A 184 -23.02 -28.02 -13.97
N ASP A 185 -24.16 -28.71 -13.85
CA ASP A 185 -25.50 -28.14 -13.88
C ASP A 185 -26.12 -27.84 -12.49
N ASP A 186 -25.38 -28.02 -11.38
CA ASP A 186 -25.85 -27.52 -10.07
C ASP A 186 -25.89 -25.99 -10.14
N SER A 187 -27.05 -25.38 -9.93
CA SER A 187 -27.21 -23.91 -9.97
C SER A 187 -26.31 -23.17 -8.97
N LYS A 188 -25.84 -23.86 -7.92
CA LYS A 188 -24.82 -23.32 -7.03
C LYS A 188 -23.46 -23.19 -7.75
N LEU A 189 -23.09 -24.13 -8.64
CA LEU A 189 -21.88 -24.11 -9.49
C LEU A 189 -21.76 -22.92 -10.43
N GLN A 190 -22.88 -22.34 -10.85
CA GLN A 190 -22.80 -21.07 -11.55
C GLN A 190 -22.34 -19.94 -10.60
N SER A 191 -23.04 -19.75 -9.48
CA SER A 191 -22.73 -18.69 -8.50
C SER A 191 -21.33 -18.82 -7.86
N TYR A 192 -20.83 -20.05 -7.78
CA TYR A 192 -19.47 -20.46 -7.43
C TYR A 192 -18.42 -19.89 -8.38
N LYS A 193 -18.54 -20.25 -9.65
CA LYS A 193 -17.70 -19.83 -10.76
C LYS A 193 -17.67 -18.30 -10.90
N ASP A 194 -18.82 -17.65 -10.73
CA ASP A 194 -18.93 -16.18 -10.73
C ASP A 194 -18.09 -15.54 -9.62
N GLY A 195 -17.98 -16.18 -8.45
CA GLY A 195 -17.14 -15.75 -7.34
C GLY A 195 -15.65 -15.79 -7.65
N ILE A 196 -15.16 -16.87 -8.26
CA ILE A 196 -13.74 -16.97 -8.68
C ILE A 196 -13.46 -15.99 -9.82
N ASN A 197 -14.37 -15.86 -10.80
CA ASN A 197 -14.24 -14.90 -11.89
C ASN A 197 -14.07 -13.48 -11.34
N LYS A 198 -14.94 -13.04 -10.41
CA LYS A 198 -14.82 -11.74 -9.73
C LYS A 198 -13.48 -11.56 -9.01
N PHE A 199 -12.97 -12.59 -8.33
CA PHE A 199 -11.66 -12.50 -7.68
C PHE A 199 -10.51 -12.38 -8.70
N ALA A 200 -10.53 -13.20 -9.76
CA ALA A 200 -9.56 -13.12 -10.84
C ALA A 200 -9.62 -11.76 -11.56
N ASP A 201 -10.80 -11.16 -11.72
CA ASP A 201 -10.98 -9.81 -12.28
C ASP A 201 -10.42 -8.72 -11.35
N VAL A 202 -10.54 -8.86 -10.02
CA VAL A 202 -9.89 -7.94 -9.07
C VAL A 202 -8.36 -8.01 -9.21
N ILE A 203 -7.77 -9.19 -9.34
CA ILE A 203 -6.33 -9.35 -9.56
C ILE A 203 -5.92 -8.80 -10.93
N GLU A 204 -6.66 -9.09 -12.00
CA GLU A 204 -6.40 -8.61 -13.37
C GLU A 204 -6.45 -7.08 -13.47
N ASN A 205 -7.45 -6.46 -12.84
CA ASN A 205 -7.65 -5.00 -12.87
C ASN A 205 -6.64 -4.24 -12.00
N ASN A 206 -6.03 -4.89 -11.01
CA ASN A 206 -5.06 -4.28 -10.07
C ASN A 206 -3.65 -4.88 -10.21
N LYS A 207 -3.36 -5.61 -11.29
CA LYS A 207 -2.11 -6.37 -11.49
C LYS A 207 -0.84 -5.54 -11.33
N ASP A 208 -0.83 -4.30 -11.80
CA ASP A 208 0.37 -3.45 -11.70
C ASP A 208 0.60 -2.97 -10.26
N LEU A 209 -0.48 -2.75 -9.47
CA LEU A 209 -0.40 -2.48 -8.03
C LEU A 209 0.08 -3.72 -7.27
N PHE A 210 -0.51 -4.89 -7.54
CA PHE A 210 -0.09 -6.15 -6.89
C PHE A 210 1.36 -6.53 -7.25
N SER A 211 1.82 -6.22 -8.46
CA SER A 211 3.21 -6.48 -8.88
C SER A 211 4.18 -5.52 -8.19
N TYR A 212 3.81 -4.24 -8.07
CA TYR A 212 4.56 -3.25 -7.30
C TYR A 212 4.64 -3.63 -5.81
N LEU A 213 3.51 -4.00 -5.20
CA LEU A 213 3.46 -4.49 -3.82
C LEU A 213 4.23 -5.81 -3.67
N GLY A 214 4.23 -6.69 -4.66
CA GLY A 214 5.02 -7.92 -4.66
C GLY A 214 6.52 -7.66 -4.58
N LYS A 215 7.01 -6.70 -5.38
CA LYS A 215 8.40 -6.19 -5.32
C LYS A 215 8.71 -5.49 -3.99
N LEU A 216 7.76 -4.71 -3.48
CA LEU A 216 7.92 -4.03 -2.18
C LEU A 216 7.97 -5.04 -1.03
N PHE A 217 7.15 -6.10 -1.04
CA PHE A 217 7.18 -7.15 -0.04
C PHE A 217 8.17 -8.29 -0.35
N THR A 218 9.16 -8.07 -1.23
CA THR A 218 10.33 -8.97 -1.39
C THR A 218 11.61 -8.26 -0.93
N PRO A 219 11.85 -8.14 0.39
CA PRO A 219 13.12 -7.65 0.90
C PRO A 219 14.26 -8.58 0.50
N GLU A 220 15.48 -8.03 0.45
CA GLU A 220 16.71 -8.82 0.25
C GLU A 220 16.92 -9.78 1.43
N PRO A 221 17.28 -11.06 1.18
CA PRO A 221 17.55 -12.02 2.24
C PRO A 221 18.79 -11.61 3.04
N LEU A 222 18.58 -11.27 4.32
CA LEU A 222 19.66 -11.10 5.28
C LEU A 222 20.29 -12.45 5.65
N GLU A 223 21.58 -12.44 5.94
CA GLU A 223 22.32 -13.58 6.50
C GLU A 223 21.79 -13.99 7.88
N LYS A 224 21.90 -15.27 8.26
CA LYS A 224 21.34 -15.76 9.55
C LYS A 224 21.97 -15.10 10.78
N ASP A 225 23.24 -14.71 10.71
CA ASP A 225 23.96 -14.03 11.79
C ASP A 225 23.93 -12.50 11.63
N TYR A 226 23.09 -11.94 10.76
CA TYR A 226 23.17 -10.53 10.36
C TYR A 226 23.03 -9.52 11.51
N TYR A 227 22.21 -9.81 12.53
CA TYR A 227 22.06 -8.97 13.73
C TYR A 227 22.80 -9.49 14.96
N LYS A 228 23.61 -10.55 14.82
CA LYS A 228 24.29 -11.21 15.93
C LYS A 228 25.19 -10.23 16.68
N ASP A 229 25.07 -10.25 18.01
CA ASP A 229 25.78 -9.38 18.95
C ASP A 229 25.58 -7.86 18.82
N LEU A 230 24.80 -7.40 17.83
CA LEU A 230 24.49 -5.98 17.65
C LEU A 230 23.50 -5.49 18.70
N THR A 231 23.55 -4.20 19.05
CA THR A 231 22.42 -3.52 19.70
C THR A 231 21.30 -3.21 18.71
N VAL A 232 20.10 -2.92 19.22
CA VAL A 232 18.97 -2.45 18.39
C VAL A 232 19.34 -1.20 17.58
N GLN A 233 20.14 -0.29 18.15
CA GLN A 233 20.69 0.86 17.42
C GLN A 233 21.62 0.42 16.27
N GLN A 234 22.59 -0.45 16.54
CA GLN A 234 23.53 -0.96 15.53
C GLN A 234 22.83 -1.77 14.42
N ALA A 235 21.77 -2.50 14.76
CA ALA A 235 20.91 -3.20 13.80
C ALA A 235 20.20 -2.25 12.82
N LEU A 236 19.68 -1.13 13.34
CA LEU A 236 19.03 -0.10 12.54
C LEU A 236 20.03 0.65 11.64
N VAL A 237 21.19 1.03 12.19
CA VAL A 237 22.30 1.65 11.43
C VAL A 237 22.78 0.71 10.32
N LYS A 238 22.99 -0.58 10.61
CA LYS A 238 23.38 -1.57 9.58
C LYS A 238 22.35 -1.67 8.45
N ASN A 239 21.06 -1.63 8.77
CA ASN A 239 19.98 -1.63 7.76
C ASN A 239 19.94 -0.36 6.92
N ILE A 240 20.16 0.81 7.52
CA ILE A 240 20.33 2.07 6.79
C ILE A 240 21.57 2.01 5.89
N ASN A 241 22.65 1.41 6.38
CA ASN A 241 23.90 1.27 5.65
C ASN A 241 23.84 0.30 4.46
N GLN A 242 22.89 -0.64 4.42
CA GLN A 242 22.57 -1.38 3.18
C GLN A 242 22.04 -0.44 2.09
N ILE A 243 21.16 0.49 2.45
CA ILE A 243 20.64 1.51 1.52
C ILE A 243 21.80 2.38 1.04
N ALA A 244 22.68 2.82 1.97
CA ALA A 244 23.89 3.57 1.63
C ALA A 244 24.83 2.80 0.69
N ALA A 245 25.05 1.50 0.91
CA ALA A 245 25.89 0.66 0.07
C ALA A 245 25.39 0.60 -1.38
N VAL A 246 24.06 0.50 -1.57
CA VAL A 246 23.42 0.47 -2.90
C VAL A 246 23.42 1.84 -3.59
N ILE A 247 23.27 2.91 -2.81
CA ILE A 247 23.38 4.31 -3.27
C ILE A 247 24.80 4.61 -3.75
N ALA A 248 25.82 4.12 -3.03
CA ALA A 248 27.24 4.40 -3.25
C ALA A 248 27.99 3.40 -4.16
N ASP A 249 27.31 2.33 -4.60
CA ASP A 249 27.90 1.09 -5.12
C ASP A 249 29.11 0.59 -4.28
N ASN A 250 28.98 0.66 -2.94
CA ASN A 250 30.05 0.38 -1.99
C ASN A 250 29.64 -0.66 -0.94
N LYS A 251 29.99 -1.91 -1.20
CA LYS A 251 29.67 -3.06 -0.31
C LYS A 251 30.30 -2.99 1.08
N GLU A 252 31.33 -2.17 1.31
CA GLU A 252 31.89 -2.01 2.65
C GLU A 252 30.96 -1.24 3.59
N PHE A 253 30.15 -0.31 3.07
CA PHE A 253 29.16 0.40 3.89
C PHE A 253 28.18 -0.58 4.54
N ALA A 254 27.75 -1.64 3.83
CA ALA A 254 26.85 -2.67 4.34
C ALA A 254 27.36 -3.45 5.58
N LYS A 255 28.66 -3.34 5.92
CA LYS A 255 29.26 -3.94 7.11
C LYS A 255 29.31 -3.00 8.31
N GLU A 256 29.18 -1.69 8.09
CA GLU A 256 29.26 -0.66 9.13
C GLU A 256 28.05 -0.72 10.06
N THR A 257 28.28 -0.71 11.37
CA THR A 257 27.26 -0.86 12.41
C THR A 257 27.17 0.33 13.36
N GLU A 258 28.21 1.16 13.45
CA GLU A 258 28.27 2.29 14.40
C GLU A 258 28.08 3.65 13.73
N VAL A 259 28.55 3.80 12.49
CA VAL A 259 28.46 5.07 11.73
C VAL A 259 27.49 4.90 10.57
N ASP A 260 26.52 5.80 10.48
CA ASP A 260 25.60 5.89 9.36
C ASP A 260 26.28 6.51 8.13
N LYS A 261 26.15 5.82 7.00
CA LYS A 261 26.82 6.09 5.72
C LYS A 261 25.92 6.72 4.66
N ILE A 262 24.64 7.01 4.95
CA ILE A 262 23.75 7.69 4.00
C ILE A 262 24.33 9.03 3.51
N PRO A 263 24.87 9.93 4.37
CA PRO A 263 25.46 11.18 3.91
C PRO A 263 26.63 10.97 2.95
N GLU A 264 27.55 10.05 3.27
CA GLU A 264 28.70 9.69 2.41
C GLU A 264 28.26 9.08 1.07
N ALA A 265 27.18 8.31 1.06
CA ALA A 265 26.64 7.68 -0.13
C ALA A 265 25.95 8.68 -1.07
N LEU A 266 25.16 9.60 -0.52
CA LEU A 266 24.51 10.67 -1.28
C LEU A 266 25.55 11.64 -1.88
N ASP A 267 26.67 11.86 -1.20
CA ASP A 267 27.80 12.66 -1.70
C ASP A 267 28.44 12.05 -2.95
N LYS A 268 28.67 10.73 -2.96
CA LYS A 268 29.16 10.01 -4.15
C LYS A 268 28.21 10.17 -5.33
N ILE A 269 26.89 10.12 -5.10
CA ILE A 269 25.89 10.32 -6.15
C ILE A 269 25.95 11.73 -6.74
N LEU A 270 26.10 12.77 -5.91
CA LEU A 270 26.26 14.14 -6.43
C LEU A 270 27.51 14.27 -7.32
N ALA A 271 28.60 13.60 -6.96
CA ALA A 271 29.83 13.54 -7.76
C ALA A 271 29.66 12.78 -9.08
N GLU A 272 29.04 11.59 -9.06
CA GLU A 272 28.68 10.86 -10.30
C GLU A 272 27.82 11.68 -11.28
N LEU A 273 26.99 12.56 -10.73
CA LEU A 273 26.10 13.44 -11.50
C LEU A 273 26.77 14.76 -11.93
N GLY A 274 28.02 15.01 -11.51
CA GLY A 274 28.76 16.25 -11.77
C GLY A 274 28.13 17.48 -11.12
N LEU A 275 27.42 17.32 -10.00
CA LEU A 275 26.75 18.39 -9.27
C LEU A 275 27.60 18.97 -8.13
N ASP A 276 28.65 18.25 -7.72
CA ASP A 276 29.78 18.74 -6.93
C ASP A 276 30.62 19.80 -7.66
N SER A 277 30.57 19.80 -9.00
CA SER A 277 31.37 20.66 -9.88
C SER A 277 31.33 22.16 -9.56
N LEU A 278 30.32 22.68 -8.84
CA LEU A 278 30.34 24.07 -8.34
C LEU A 278 31.49 24.35 -7.36
N GLY A 279 31.86 23.38 -6.52
CA GLY A 279 33.02 23.47 -5.62
C GLY A 279 34.33 23.47 -6.42
N GLU A 280 34.46 22.57 -7.39
CA GLU A 280 35.61 22.52 -8.31
C GLU A 280 35.74 23.80 -9.13
N ILE A 281 34.63 24.31 -9.67
CA ILE A 281 34.53 25.56 -10.44
C ILE A 281 35.03 26.75 -9.63
N ILE A 282 34.69 26.83 -8.34
CA ILE A 282 35.15 27.90 -7.44
C ILE A 282 36.63 27.69 -7.06
N GLY A 283 37.06 26.44 -6.84
CA GLY A 283 38.46 26.09 -6.59
C GLY A 283 39.38 26.40 -7.77
N GLU A 284 38.97 26.08 -9.01
CA GLU A 284 39.61 26.49 -10.27
C GLU A 284 39.70 28.03 -10.37
N LEU A 285 38.66 28.74 -9.93
CA LEU A 285 38.62 30.22 -9.92
C LEU A 285 39.67 30.82 -8.97
N ILE A 286 39.80 30.25 -7.76
CA ILE A 286 40.75 30.69 -6.72
C ILE A 286 42.20 30.35 -7.09
N SER A 287 42.44 29.21 -7.75
CA SER A 287 43.79 28.73 -8.10
C SER A 287 44.31 29.19 -9.48
N SER A 288 43.45 29.72 -10.34
CA SER A 288 43.78 30.08 -11.72
C SER A 288 44.59 31.39 -11.85
N LYS A 289 45.90 31.29 -12.12
CA LYS A 289 46.75 32.45 -12.50
C LYS A 289 46.28 33.22 -13.76
N ASN A 290 45.47 32.60 -14.64
CA ASN A 290 44.96 33.20 -15.88
C ASN A 290 43.44 33.48 -15.84
N GLY A 291 42.98 34.22 -14.82
CA GLY A 291 41.57 34.31 -14.42
C GLY A 291 40.51 34.58 -15.50
N PHE A 292 40.80 35.38 -16.55
CA PHE A 292 39.77 35.81 -17.50
C PHE A 292 39.38 34.76 -18.56
N GLN A 293 40.32 33.92 -19.03
CA GLN A 293 40.00 32.88 -20.03
C GLN A 293 39.20 31.71 -19.40
N ASN A 294 39.37 31.49 -18.10
CA ASN A 294 38.67 30.44 -17.38
C ASN A 294 37.25 30.84 -16.97
N LEU A 295 36.95 32.14 -16.74
CA LEU A 295 35.59 32.61 -16.45
C LEU A 295 34.56 32.18 -17.51
N GLY A 296 34.90 32.24 -18.80
CA GLY A 296 34.01 31.76 -19.87
C GLY A 296 33.71 30.26 -19.79
N LYS A 297 34.72 29.45 -19.44
CA LYS A 297 34.56 28.01 -19.21
C LYS A 297 33.70 27.75 -17.97
N ILE A 298 33.93 28.50 -16.90
CA ILE A 298 33.18 28.43 -15.63
C ILE A 298 31.69 28.74 -15.85
N PHE A 299 31.35 29.85 -16.50
CA PHE A 299 29.96 30.15 -16.84
C PHE A 299 29.34 29.09 -17.76
N SER A 300 30.13 28.45 -18.63
CA SER A 300 29.63 27.32 -19.44
C SER A 300 29.39 26.06 -18.60
N LYS A 301 30.27 25.74 -17.64
CA LYS A 301 30.08 24.62 -16.69
C LYS A 301 28.82 24.86 -15.84
N ILE A 302 28.67 26.05 -15.24
CA ILE A 302 27.48 26.45 -14.45
C ILE A 302 26.21 26.35 -15.30
N LYS A 303 26.22 26.88 -16.53
CA LYS A 303 25.09 26.78 -17.46
C LYS A 303 24.73 25.33 -17.79
N ASN A 304 25.74 24.46 -17.95
CA ASN A 304 25.54 23.05 -18.30
C ASN A 304 24.85 22.27 -17.17
N ILE A 305 25.13 22.58 -15.89
CA ILE A 305 24.43 21.99 -14.73
C ILE A 305 22.91 22.09 -14.89
N PHE A 306 22.39 23.27 -15.21
CA PHE A 306 20.95 23.55 -15.31
C PHE A 306 20.31 23.21 -16.67
N THR A 307 20.91 22.31 -17.45
CA THR A 307 20.36 21.90 -18.76
C THR A 307 19.22 20.89 -18.63
N SER A 308 18.28 20.93 -19.57
CA SER A 308 17.20 19.93 -19.67
C SER A 308 17.71 18.49 -19.77
N GLN A 309 18.89 18.27 -20.35
CA GLN A 309 19.52 16.95 -20.43
C GLN A 309 20.01 16.47 -19.06
N ASN A 310 20.62 17.35 -18.25
CA ASN A 310 21.02 16.99 -16.90
C ASN A 310 19.82 16.75 -15.98
N PHE A 311 18.74 17.55 -16.07
CA PHE A 311 17.48 17.25 -15.37
C PHE A 311 16.87 15.90 -15.78
N GLN A 312 16.98 15.50 -17.05
CA GLN A 312 16.57 14.16 -17.49
C GLN A 312 17.48 13.06 -16.94
N LYS A 313 18.81 13.23 -16.95
CA LYS A 313 19.75 12.29 -16.33
C LYS A 313 19.46 12.10 -14.84
N LEU A 314 19.24 13.20 -14.10
CA LEU A 314 18.85 13.19 -12.69
C LEU A 314 17.57 12.41 -12.45
N LYS A 315 16.53 12.64 -13.27
CA LYS A 315 15.28 11.89 -13.19
C LYS A 315 15.49 10.39 -13.45
N THR A 316 16.26 10.02 -14.47
CA THR A 316 16.53 8.62 -14.82
C THR A 316 17.32 7.91 -13.73
N LYS A 317 18.45 8.48 -13.28
CA LYS A 317 19.28 7.94 -12.20
C LYS A 317 18.49 7.87 -10.89
N GLY A 318 17.67 8.88 -10.56
CA GLY A 318 16.78 8.84 -9.40
C GLY A 318 15.77 7.70 -9.44
N LEU A 319 15.15 7.42 -10.59
CA LEU A 319 14.25 6.27 -10.76
C LEU A 319 14.99 4.93 -10.69
N GLU A 320 16.20 4.85 -11.25
CA GLU A 320 17.08 3.67 -11.14
C GLU A 320 17.43 3.37 -9.67
N LEU A 321 17.87 4.38 -8.93
CA LEU A 321 18.22 4.30 -7.51
C LEU A 321 17.02 3.90 -6.66
N ILE A 322 15.85 4.53 -6.84
CA ILE A 322 14.63 4.15 -6.11
C ILE A 322 14.32 2.66 -6.29
N ASN A 323 14.40 2.14 -7.52
CA ASN A 323 14.19 0.72 -7.78
C ASN A 323 15.24 -0.17 -7.09
N LYS A 324 16.52 0.23 -7.11
CA LYS A 324 17.62 -0.50 -6.46
C LYS A 324 17.53 -0.51 -4.93
N ILE A 325 17.18 0.62 -4.30
CA ILE A 325 17.10 0.72 -2.83
C ILE A 325 15.81 0.13 -2.25
N THR A 326 14.75 -0.06 -3.05
CA THR A 326 13.43 -0.48 -2.55
C THR A 326 13.46 -1.72 -1.63
N PRO A 327 14.15 -2.83 -1.97
CA PRO A 327 14.21 -4.02 -1.10
C PRO A 327 14.86 -3.73 0.26
N TYR A 328 15.90 -2.91 0.28
CA TYR A 328 16.64 -2.53 1.48
C TYR A 328 15.89 -1.50 2.34
N LEU A 329 15.20 -0.56 1.70
CA LEU A 329 14.29 0.39 2.34
C LEU A 329 13.15 -0.35 3.05
N VAL A 330 12.63 -1.43 2.46
CA VAL A 330 11.61 -2.28 3.08
C VAL A 330 12.16 -3.00 4.30
N THR A 331 13.37 -3.56 4.22
CA THR A 331 14.05 -4.18 5.37
C THR A 331 14.23 -3.20 6.52
N TYR A 332 14.71 -1.99 6.24
CA TYR A 332 14.82 -0.91 7.22
C TYR A 332 13.45 -0.56 7.83
N LEU A 333 12.44 -0.22 7.01
CA LEU A 333 11.10 0.14 7.47
C LEU A 333 10.44 -0.99 8.28
N TYR A 334 10.68 -2.26 7.93
CA TYR A 334 10.19 -3.38 8.71
C TYR A 334 10.85 -3.43 10.10
N SER A 335 12.18 -3.33 10.19
CA SER A 335 12.89 -3.30 11.47
C SER A 335 12.47 -2.10 12.35
N GLU A 336 12.31 -0.93 11.73
CA GLU A 336 11.85 0.32 12.35
C GLU A 336 10.45 0.16 12.98
N ILE A 337 9.49 -0.39 12.22
CA ILE A 337 8.13 -0.67 12.71
C ILE A 337 8.15 -1.76 13.77
N PHE A 338 8.90 -2.84 13.57
CA PHE A 338 8.99 -3.96 14.50
C PHE A 338 9.49 -3.51 15.88
N PHE A 339 10.62 -2.79 15.96
CA PHE A 339 11.13 -2.28 17.23
C PHE A 339 10.21 -1.21 17.84
N GLY A 340 9.56 -0.36 17.02
CA GLY A 340 8.56 0.59 17.50
C GLY A 340 7.35 -0.09 18.14
N LEU A 341 6.84 -1.17 17.55
CA LEU A 341 5.73 -1.96 18.10
C LEU A 341 6.17 -2.77 19.34
N TYR A 342 7.41 -3.29 19.35
CA TYR A 342 8.01 -3.94 20.52
C TYR A 342 8.12 -2.98 21.71
N TYR A 343 8.54 -1.73 21.49
CA TYR A 343 8.58 -0.68 22.51
C TYR A 343 7.19 -0.28 23.04
N VAL A 344 6.13 -0.45 22.24
CA VAL A 344 4.75 -0.20 22.67
C VAL A 344 4.20 -1.38 23.49
N THR A 345 4.54 -2.62 23.15
CA THR A 345 4.11 -3.80 23.91
C THR A 345 4.80 -3.88 25.28
N HIS A 346 6.10 -3.60 25.34
CA HIS A 346 6.94 -3.65 26.53
C HIS A 346 7.02 -2.28 27.23
N GLU A 347 6.12 -2.04 28.19
CA GLU A 347 5.99 -0.76 28.91
C GLU A 347 7.05 -0.54 29.99
N GLU A 348 7.83 -1.58 30.33
CA GLU A 348 8.99 -1.51 31.22
C GLU A 348 10.11 -0.62 30.67
N PHE A 349 10.25 -0.52 29.34
CA PHE A 349 11.11 0.48 28.71
C PHE A 349 10.43 1.86 28.83
N LYS A 350 11.01 2.75 29.64
CA LYS A 350 10.42 4.07 29.92
C LYS A 350 10.78 5.09 28.83
N ASN A 351 11.98 4.95 28.27
CA ASN A 351 12.51 5.76 27.18
C ASN A 351 12.85 4.87 25.98
N PRO A 352 12.78 5.39 24.73
CA PRO A 352 13.21 4.64 23.55
C PRO A 352 14.67 4.16 23.66
N SER A 353 15.54 4.96 24.30
CA SER A 353 16.95 4.65 24.53
C SER A 353 17.21 3.45 25.45
N ASP A 354 16.22 3.03 26.24
CA ASP A 354 16.30 1.82 27.07
C ASP A 354 16.24 0.56 26.18
N LEU A 355 15.53 0.62 25.04
CA LEU A 355 15.44 -0.44 24.04
C LEU A 355 16.59 -0.36 23.02
N THR A 356 16.99 0.82 22.56
CA THR A 356 18.04 0.93 21.51
C THR A 356 19.39 0.35 21.95
N LYS A 357 19.67 0.35 23.26
CA LYS A 357 20.87 -0.23 23.88
C LYS A 357 20.80 -1.74 24.11
N GLN A 358 19.61 -2.36 24.01
CA GLN A 358 19.51 -3.81 24.16
C GLN A 358 20.24 -4.50 23.01
N LYS A 359 20.96 -5.59 23.32
CA LYS A 359 21.44 -6.51 22.29
C LYS A 359 20.26 -7.16 21.59
N VAL A 360 20.38 -7.38 20.29
CA VAL A 360 19.43 -8.19 19.50
C VAL A 360 19.65 -9.66 19.87
N ASN A 361 19.07 -10.05 21.00
CA ASN A 361 19.09 -11.42 21.49
C ASN A 361 18.40 -12.36 20.49
N VAL A 362 19.03 -13.52 20.25
CA VAL A 362 18.57 -14.53 19.28
C VAL A 362 17.22 -15.12 19.69
N SER A 363 16.85 -15.18 20.98
CA SER A 363 15.50 -15.60 21.39
C SER A 363 14.44 -14.55 21.07
N ASP A 364 14.63 -13.34 21.60
CA ASP A 364 13.56 -12.34 21.73
C ASP A 364 13.28 -11.60 20.42
N PHE A 365 14.26 -11.60 19.51
CA PHE A 365 14.17 -11.04 18.17
C PHE A 365 14.44 -12.06 17.06
N SER A 366 14.36 -13.36 17.40
CA SER A 366 14.44 -14.51 16.47
C SER A 366 13.67 -14.30 15.16
N ALA A 367 12.47 -13.72 15.21
CA ALA A 367 11.68 -13.42 14.03
C ALA A 367 12.39 -12.43 13.09
N LEU A 368 12.86 -11.29 13.61
CA LEU A 368 13.61 -10.27 12.86
C LEU A 368 14.89 -10.86 12.25
N VAL A 369 15.63 -11.67 13.02
CA VAL A 369 16.85 -12.36 12.56
C VAL A 369 16.59 -13.28 11.36
N ASN A 370 15.42 -13.91 11.29
CA ASN A 370 15.05 -14.80 10.19
C ASN A 370 14.21 -14.12 9.07
N ASN A 371 14.16 -12.77 9.03
CA ASN A 371 13.32 -12.00 8.10
C ASN A 371 11.82 -12.35 8.19
N LYS A 372 11.36 -12.74 9.38
CA LYS A 372 9.98 -13.07 9.69
C LYS A 372 9.31 -11.93 10.43
N ILE A 373 8.09 -11.61 10.01
CA ILE A 373 7.11 -10.90 10.83
C ILE A 373 6.85 -11.73 12.08
N ASP A 374 7.14 -11.21 13.27
CA ASP A 374 6.58 -11.74 14.51
C ASP A 374 5.11 -11.35 14.61
N LEU A 375 4.21 -12.32 14.53
CA LEU A 375 2.77 -12.05 14.63
C LEU A 375 2.34 -11.66 16.05
N ASN A 376 3.08 -12.03 17.10
CA ASN A 376 2.81 -11.59 18.47
C ASN A 376 3.05 -10.08 18.61
N VAL A 377 4.26 -9.63 18.25
CA VAL A 377 4.66 -8.22 18.32
C VAL A 377 3.79 -7.37 17.40
N LEU A 378 3.45 -7.85 16.19
CA LEU A 378 2.52 -7.13 15.32
C LEU A 378 1.11 -7.06 15.88
N ILE A 379 0.48 -8.19 16.24
CA ILE A 379 -0.93 -8.19 16.67
C ILE A 379 -1.09 -7.36 17.94
N ASN A 380 -0.24 -7.57 18.95
CA ASN A 380 -0.34 -6.87 20.23
C ASN A 380 0.16 -5.42 20.15
N GLY A 381 1.16 -5.14 19.32
CA GLY A 381 1.64 -3.78 19.06
C GLY A 381 0.60 -2.94 18.30
N PHE A 382 0.10 -3.43 17.16
CA PHE A 382 -0.96 -2.76 16.43
C PHE A 382 -2.24 -2.64 17.28
N LEU A 383 -2.58 -3.66 18.06
CA LEU A 383 -3.69 -3.58 19.01
C LEU A 383 -3.55 -2.37 19.94
N LYS A 384 -2.43 -2.23 20.65
CA LYS A 384 -2.18 -1.07 21.52
C LYS A 384 -2.21 0.25 20.75
N VAL A 385 -1.47 0.35 19.64
CA VAL A 385 -1.38 1.58 18.81
C VAL A 385 -2.73 2.03 18.26
N LEU A 386 -3.59 1.10 17.82
CA LEU A 386 -4.94 1.42 17.36
C LEU A 386 -5.89 1.73 18.52
N LYS A 387 -5.69 1.13 19.71
CA LYS A 387 -6.63 1.24 20.84
C LYS A 387 -6.65 2.63 21.46
N ASP A 388 -5.49 3.24 21.68
CA ASP A 388 -5.39 4.50 22.41
C ASP A 388 -4.24 5.42 21.97
N LYS A 389 -4.39 6.71 22.25
CA LYS A 389 -3.41 7.72 21.83
C LYS A 389 -2.08 7.61 22.59
N LYS A 390 -2.06 7.25 23.88
CA LYS A 390 -0.80 7.13 24.66
C LYS A 390 0.11 6.04 24.07
N SER A 391 -0.48 4.94 23.63
CA SER A 391 0.21 3.86 22.92
C SER A 391 0.75 4.33 21.55
N PHE A 392 -0.03 5.07 20.78
CA PHE A 392 0.45 5.71 19.55
C PHE A 392 1.54 6.77 19.80
N ASP A 393 1.45 7.55 20.89
CA ASP A 393 2.45 8.53 21.29
C ASP A 393 3.78 7.84 21.65
N ARG A 394 3.75 6.68 22.32
CA ARG A 394 4.93 5.82 22.55
C ARG A 394 5.55 5.34 21.23
N PHE A 395 4.73 4.86 20.29
CA PHE A 395 5.19 4.46 18.94
C PHE A 395 5.89 5.63 18.24
N TYR A 396 5.21 6.77 18.15
CA TYR A 396 5.73 7.99 17.51
C TYR A 396 7.06 8.44 18.12
N ASN A 397 7.16 8.44 19.46
CA ASN A 397 8.39 8.82 20.15
C ASN A 397 9.55 7.84 19.87
N PHE A 398 9.29 6.55 19.67
CA PHE A 398 10.33 5.61 19.24
C PHE A 398 10.83 5.89 17.82
N ILE A 399 9.92 6.24 16.89
CA ILE A 399 10.27 6.52 15.49
C ILE A 399 11.05 7.85 15.34
N PHE A 400 10.61 8.91 16.03
CA PHE A 400 11.13 10.27 15.79
C PHE A 400 11.92 10.91 16.94
N LYS A 401 11.89 10.35 18.16
CA LYS A 401 12.50 10.95 19.36
C LYS A 401 13.48 10.03 20.11
N ARG A 402 13.93 8.94 19.49
CA ARG A 402 14.93 8.03 20.09
C ARG A 402 16.38 8.51 19.98
N PHE A 403 16.61 9.58 19.19
CA PHE A 403 17.93 10.08 18.83
C PHE A 403 18.34 11.28 19.69
N ASN A 404 19.64 11.59 19.68
CA ASN A 404 20.17 12.77 20.35
C ASN A 404 19.68 14.05 19.63
N GLU A 405 19.01 14.93 20.37
CA GLU A 405 18.49 16.19 19.83
C GLU A 405 19.61 17.06 19.26
N ASN A 406 20.82 17.02 19.82
CA ASN A 406 21.98 17.79 19.34
C ASN A 406 22.58 17.26 18.02
N GLU A 407 22.28 16.02 17.63
CA GLU A 407 22.69 15.43 16.35
C GLU A 407 21.66 15.71 15.25
N ILE A 408 20.38 15.88 15.62
CA ILE A 408 19.32 16.33 14.71
C ILE A 408 19.41 17.86 14.50
N PHE A 409 19.51 18.63 15.57
CA PHE A 409 19.56 20.10 15.53
C PHE A 409 21.00 20.58 15.55
N ASN A 410 21.66 20.48 14.39
CA ASN A 410 23.01 20.99 14.17
C ASN A 410 23.15 22.44 14.66
N SER A 411 24.13 22.70 15.53
CA SER A 411 24.52 24.07 15.90
C SER A 411 25.42 24.66 14.82
N LYS A 412 25.45 26.00 14.67
CA LYS A 412 26.25 26.69 13.63
C LYS A 412 27.75 26.30 13.63
N ASN A 413 28.27 25.86 14.77
CA ASN A 413 29.67 25.46 14.92
C ASN A 413 29.93 23.97 14.64
N ASN A 414 28.89 23.15 14.42
CA ASN A 414 28.99 21.69 14.40
C ASN A 414 28.31 20.98 13.19
N ILE A 415 27.87 21.74 12.17
CA ILE A 415 27.31 21.22 10.89
C ILE A 415 28.31 20.31 10.13
N GLY A 416 29.57 20.28 10.55
CA GLY A 416 30.68 19.64 9.84
C GLY A 416 30.76 18.11 9.92
N SER A 417 30.21 17.45 10.95
CA SER A 417 30.34 15.98 11.07
C SER A 417 29.63 15.26 9.91
N ASN A 418 30.24 14.19 9.39
CA ASN A 418 29.68 13.41 8.27
C ASN A 418 28.74 12.28 8.74
N ASN A 419 28.45 12.26 10.03
CA ASN A 419 27.81 11.15 10.69
C ASN A 419 26.29 11.32 10.55
N GLY A 420 25.63 10.36 9.93
CA GLY A 420 24.17 10.27 10.04
C GLY A 420 23.75 9.93 11.47
N VAL A 421 22.50 10.23 11.79
CA VAL A 421 21.88 10.06 13.11
C VAL A 421 21.20 8.69 13.26
N GLY A 422 21.20 7.85 12.21
CA GLY A 422 20.50 6.56 12.21
C GLY A 422 18.99 6.70 12.01
N ASN A 423 18.55 7.73 11.28
CA ASN A 423 17.16 7.95 10.91
C ASN A 423 17.06 8.55 9.51
N LEU A 424 16.71 7.72 8.53
CA LEU A 424 16.71 8.09 7.11
C LEU A 424 16.02 9.44 6.79
N ILE A 425 15.00 9.87 7.54
CA ILE A 425 14.34 11.17 7.35
C ILE A 425 15.23 12.31 7.85
N PHE A 426 15.74 12.23 9.09
CA PHE A 426 16.67 13.25 9.61
C PHE A 426 18.01 13.26 8.88
N ASP A 427 18.51 12.10 8.41
CA ASP A 427 19.74 12.01 7.62
C ASP A 427 19.62 12.74 6.29
N LEU A 428 18.51 12.56 5.58
CA LEU A 428 18.22 13.31 4.35
C LEU A 428 18.10 14.81 4.62
N ILE A 429 17.45 15.21 5.71
CA ILE A 429 17.28 16.63 6.08
C ILE A 429 18.64 17.26 6.45
N ASN A 430 19.43 16.60 7.31
CA ASN A 430 20.76 17.05 7.73
C ASN A 430 21.74 17.10 6.55
N TRP A 431 21.64 16.15 5.62
CA TRP A 431 22.42 16.17 4.40
C TRP A 431 22.07 17.39 3.52
N VAL A 432 20.79 17.70 3.32
CA VAL A 432 20.37 18.93 2.59
C VAL A 432 20.86 20.18 3.31
N GLU A 433 20.72 20.27 4.63
CA GLU A 433 21.23 21.37 5.47
C GLU A 433 22.73 21.59 5.26
N LYS A 434 23.51 20.50 5.30
CA LYS A 434 24.96 20.54 5.07
C LYS A 434 25.31 21.01 3.66
N LYS A 435 24.56 20.62 2.63
CA LYS A 435 24.78 21.09 1.25
C LYS A 435 24.43 22.56 1.08
N LEU A 436 23.35 23.04 1.69
CA LEU A 436 23.01 24.46 1.69
C LEU A 436 24.05 25.28 2.46
N HIS A 437 24.50 24.83 3.62
CA HIS A 437 25.54 25.48 4.41
C HIS A 437 26.88 25.52 3.66
N ASN A 438 27.33 24.41 3.07
CA ASN A 438 28.55 24.38 2.25
C ASN A 438 28.45 25.32 1.04
N PHE A 439 27.30 25.38 0.36
CA PHE A 439 27.07 26.32 -0.73
C PHE A 439 27.09 27.78 -0.24
N SER A 440 26.53 28.05 0.95
CA SER A 440 26.60 29.36 1.60
C SER A 440 28.05 29.76 1.89
N ASN A 441 28.85 28.89 2.50
CA ASN A 441 30.26 29.15 2.81
C ASN A 441 31.12 29.37 1.54
N LEU A 442 30.85 28.63 0.46
CA LEU A 442 31.49 28.86 -0.84
C LEU A 442 31.12 30.23 -1.42
N LEU A 443 29.85 30.62 -1.32
CA LEU A 443 29.37 31.95 -1.75
C LEU A 443 29.95 33.06 -0.88
N GLU A 444 30.06 32.87 0.44
CA GLU A 444 30.70 33.81 1.37
C GLU A 444 32.20 34.00 1.03
N THR A 445 32.89 32.90 0.72
CA THR A 445 34.30 32.92 0.28
C THR A 445 34.46 33.67 -1.03
N LEU A 446 33.56 33.43 -2.01
CA LEU A 446 33.52 34.18 -3.26
C LEU A 446 33.26 35.67 -3.04
N ILE A 447 32.33 36.02 -2.15
CA ILE A 447 32.02 37.41 -1.78
C ILE A 447 33.26 38.09 -1.15
N LYS A 448 33.91 37.44 -0.16
CA LYS A 448 35.14 37.94 0.47
C LYS A 448 36.27 38.13 -0.54
N PHE A 449 36.45 37.19 -1.47
CA PHE A 449 37.43 37.30 -2.55
C PHE A 449 37.12 38.48 -3.48
N VAL A 450 35.86 38.68 -3.88
CA VAL A 450 35.46 39.79 -4.74
C VAL A 450 35.57 41.14 -4.02
N ASP A 451 35.17 41.24 -2.75
CA ASP A 451 35.36 42.45 -1.92
C ASP A 451 36.85 42.80 -1.80
N PHE A 452 37.72 41.81 -1.58
CA PHE A 452 39.17 41.98 -1.52
C PHE A 452 39.76 42.43 -2.87
N ALA A 453 39.41 41.74 -3.97
CA ALA A 453 39.85 42.06 -5.33
C ALA A 453 39.41 43.46 -5.80
N MET A 454 38.30 43.97 -5.26
CA MET A 454 37.78 45.32 -5.54
C MET A 454 38.37 46.40 -4.63
N SER A 455 39.03 46.00 -3.53
CA SER A 455 39.71 46.87 -2.57
C SER A 455 41.22 47.00 -2.86
N ASP A 456 41.85 45.96 -3.42
CA ASP A 456 43.24 46.01 -3.90
C ASP A 456 43.36 46.84 -5.19
N GLU A 457 44.16 47.90 -5.15
CA GLU A 457 44.28 48.85 -6.27
C GLU A 457 44.93 48.25 -7.53
N LYS A 458 45.83 47.25 -7.37
CA LYS A 458 46.51 46.59 -8.50
C LYS A 458 45.56 45.61 -9.20
N ILE A 459 44.83 44.82 -8.42
CA ILE A 459 43.83 43.88 -8.94
C ILE A 459 42.68 44.68 -9.60
N LYS A 460 42.18 45.73 -8.95
CA LYS A 460 41.17 46.63 -9.51
C LYS A 460 41.63 47.27 -10.83
N LYS A 461 42.82 47.87 -10.89
CA LYS A 461 43.39 48.40 -12.15
C LYS A 461 43.49 47.32 -13.24
N THR A 462 43.85 46.09 -12.88
CA THR A 462 43.88 44.97 -13.82
C THR A 462 42.49 44.64 -14.38
N PHE A 463 41.44 44.68 -13.56
CA PHE A 463 40.06 44.53 -14.04
C PHE A 463 39.61 45.71 -14.91
N GLU A 464 39.92 46.94 -14.52
CA GLU A 464 39.60 48.15 -15.28
C GLU A 464 40.28 48.13 -16.67
N GLU A 465 41.57 47.81 -16.75
CA GLU A 465 42.33 47.68 -18.00
C GLU A 465 41.75 46.57 -18.91
N ASN A 466 41.39 45.42 -18.35
CA ASN A 466 40.79 44.31 -19.11
C ASN A 466 39.39 44.66 -19.66
N ILE A 467 38.53 45.30 -18.86
CA ILE A 467 37.22 45.77 -19.33
C ILE A 467 37.38 46.84 -20.41
N LYS A 468 38.24 47.83 -20.20
CA LYS A 468 38.61 48.84 -21.20
C LYS A 468 39.06 48.19 -22.50
N ASN A 469 40.03 47.28 -22.46
CA ASN A 469 40.56 46.60 -23.65
C ASN A 469 39.50 45.76 -24.37
N PHE A 470 38.65 45.03 -23.64
CA PHE A 470 37.54 44.27 -24.21
C PHE A 470 36.52 45.18 -24.92
N ILE A 471 36.13 46.29 -24.27
CA ILE A 471 35.17 47.25 -24.82
C ILE A 471 35.75 47.98 -26.03
N THR A 472 37.00 48.47 -25.96
CA THR A 472 37.72 49.06 -27.11
C THR A 472 37.76 48.10 -28.29
N LYS A 473 38.10 46.82 -28.06
CA LYS A 473 38.09 45.80 -29.11
C LYS A 473 36.70 45.65 -29.74
N LYS A 474 35.65 45.53 -28.92
CA LYS A 474 34.26 45.36 -29.39
C LYS A 474 33.70 46.59 -30.10
N LEU A 475 34.08 47.79 -29.69
CA LEU A 475 33.71 49.04 -30.38
C LEU A 475 34.43 49.16 -31.73
N ASN A 476 35.71 48.78 -31.80
CA ASN A 476 36.46 48.77 -33.06
C ASN A 476 35.92 47.74 -34.07
N GLU A 477 35.36 46.61 -33.61
CA GLU A 477 34.64 45.65 -34.47
C GLU A 477 33.39 46.26 -35.15
N LEU A 478 32.81 47.35 -34.63
CA LEU A 478 31.69 48.06 -35.27
C LEU A 478 32.14 48.85 -36.51
N GLY A 479 33.39 49.32 -36.54
CA GLY A 479 34.00 50.05 -37.66
C GLY A 479 34.16 51.55 -37.40
N THR A 480 34.71 52.26 -38.39
CA THR A 480 35.06 53.68 -38.36
C THR A 480 33.96 54.73 -38.72
N PRO A 481 32.68 54.43 -39.07
CA PRO A 481 31.70 55.47 -39.40
C PRO A 481 31.47 56.54 -38.32
N LEU A 482 31.81 56.23 -37.06
CA LEU A 482 31.65 57.10 -35.90
C LEU A 482 32.96 57.77 -35.44
N GLY A 483 34.06 57.57 -36.18
CA GLY A 483 35.40 58.07 -35.84
C GLY A 483 36.23 57.10 -34.99
N LYS A 484 37.29 57.60 -34.36
CA LYS A 484 38.12 56.83 -33.42
C LYS A 484 37.41 56.76 -32.06
N TRP A 485 37.25 55.56 -31.53
CA TRP A 485 36.76 55.34 -30.17
C TRP A 485 37.85 55.63 -29.14
N HIS A 486 37.57 56.52 -28.20
CA HIS A 486 38.32 56.69 -26.97
C HIS A 486 37.58 56.01 -25.82
N VAL A 487 38.27 55.16 -25.08
CA VAL A 487 37.72 54.41 -23.94
C VAL A 487 38.67 54.55 -22.78
N GLU A 488 38.18 55.11 -21.69
CA GLU A 488 38.93 55.29 -20.45
C GLU A 488 38.07 54.91 -19.24
N ILE A 489 38.72 54.45 -18.17
CA ILE A 489 38.08 54.32 -16.87
C ILE A 489 38.79 55.31 -15.94
N LYS A 490 38.02 56.20 -15.31
CA LYS A 490 38.50 57.19 -14.33
C LYS A 490 37.56 57.20 -13.13
N ASN A 491 38.12 57.10 -11.93
CA ASN A 491 37.36 57.07 -10.67
C ASN A 491 36.22 56.03 -10.65
N GLY A 492 36.44 54.88 -11.30
CA GLY A 492 35.45 53.81 -11.46
C GLY A 492 34.33 54.07 -12.49
N ILE A 493 34.38 55.18 -13.22
CA ILE A 493 33.47 55.52 -14.31
C ILE A 493 34.13 55.18 -15.65
N LEU A 494 33.48 54.32 -16.43
CA LEU A 494 33.83 54.04 -17.81
C LEU A 494 33.29 55.17 -18.70
N ASN A 495 34.19 55.97 -19.27
CA ASN A 495 33.87 56.95 -20.30
C ASN A 495 34.21 56.34 -21.66
N ILE A 496 33.23 56.31 -22.56
CA ILE A 496 33.39 55.99 -23.97
C ILE A 496 33.06 57.27 -24.75
N SER A 497 33.93 57.69 -25.67
CA SER A 497 33.62 58.78 -26.58
C SER A 497 34.07 58.49 -28.00
N ALA A 498 33.36 59.06 -28.96
CA ALA A 498 33.73 59.05 -30.37
C ALA A 498 33.29 60.38 -31.01
N SER A 499 34.05 60.85 -32.00
CA SER A 499 33.74 62.08 -32.73
C SER A 499 34.01 61.90 -34.22
N SER A 500 33.11 62.46 -35.03
CA SER A 500 33.20 62.45 -36.50
C SER A 500 32.66 63.75 -37.07
N LEU A 501 33.00 64.06 -38.32
CA LEU A 501 32.49 65.25 -39.02
C LEU A 501 30.95 65.26 -39.15
N TRP A 502 30.30 64.09 -39.20
CA TRP A 502 28.84 63.96 -39.36
C TRP A 502 28.08 63.82 -38.03
N LEU A 503 28.68 63.17 -37.03
CA LEU A 503 28.17 63.07 -35.66
C LEU A 503 29.18 63.73 -34.72
N GLY A 504 28.91 65.01 -34.41
CA GLY A 504 29.83 65.93 -33.73
C GLY A 504 30.39 65.41 -32.40
N SER A 505 29.61 64.66 -31.60
CA SER A 505 30.17 63.80 -30.55
C SER A 505 29.16 62.77 -30.05
N LEU A 506 29.66 61.56 -29.77
CA LEU A 506 29.02 60.57 -28.89
C LEU A 506 29.81 60.52 -27.59
N THR A 507 29.11 60.55 -26.46
CA THR A 507 29.69 60.35 -25.13
C THR A 507 28.78 59.41 -24.34
N ALA A 508 29.33 58.31 -23.82
CA ALA A 508 28.69 57.44 -22.86
C ALA A 508 29.49 57.44 -21.56
N LYS A 509 28.82 57.63 -20.43
CA LYS A 509 29.37 57.44 -19.08
C LYS A 509 28.63 56.30 -18.41
N ILE A 510 29.37 55.32 -17.91
CA ILE A 510 28.83 54.16 -17.21
C ILE A 510 29.54 54.04 -15.86
N GLU A 511 28.78 54.09 -14.76
CA GLU A 511 29.34 53.84 -13.42
C GLU A 511 29.49 52.33 -13.19
N VAL A 512 30.73 51.84 -13.23
CA VAL A 512 31.05 50.41 -13.15
C VAL A 512 31.58 50.04 -11.76
N PHE A 513 32.58 50.78 -11.28
CA PHE A 513 33.33 50.48 -10.04
C PHE A 513 33.20 51.55 -8.93
N SER A 514 32.41 52.60 -9.16
CA SER A 514 32.01 53.57 -8.12
C SER A 514 31.02 52.94 -7.13
N LYS A 515 30.85 53.56 -5.95
CA LYS A 515 29.94 53.06 -4.90
C LYS A 515 28.48 52.88 -5.38
N ASP A 516 28.00 53.76 -6.24
CA ASP A 516 26.65 53.70 -6.82
C ASP A 516 26.57 52.84 -8.12
N GLY A 517 27.71 52.32 -8.58
CA GLY A 517 27.89 51.63 -9.85
C GLY A 517 27.48 50.16 -9.89
N ILE A 518 27.58 49.57 -11.10
CA ILE A 518 27.05 48.25 -11.41
C ILE A 518 27.69 47.13 -10.57
N ILE A 519 29.03 47.09 -10.44
CA ILE A 519 29.70 45.97 -9.78
C ILE A 519 29.42 45.94 -8.27
N PRO A 520 29.51 47.05 -7.49
CA PRO A 520 29.15 47.03 -6.08
C PRO A 520 27.68 46.65 -5.82
N LYS A 521 26.74 47.06 -6.69
CA LYS A 521 25.33 46.61 -6.59
C LYS A 521 25.15 45.12 -6.88
N ILE A 522 25.94 44.53 -7.79
CA ILE A 522 25.94 43.07 -8.00
C ILE A 522 26.51 42.34 -6.76
N ILE A 523 27.57 42.86 -6.14
CA ILE A 523 28.14 42.30 -4.91
C ILE A 523 27.13 42.36 -3.75
N ASP A 524 26.41 43.46 -3.61
CA ASP A 524 25.32 43.62 -2.63
C ASP A 524 24.17 42.63 -2.87
N VAL A 525 23.76 42.40 -4.14
CA VAL A 525 22.80 41.34 -4.48
C VAL A 525 23.35 39.95 -4.13
N LEU A 526 24.63 39.66 -4.36
CA LEU A 526 25.24 38.37 -3.95
C LEU A 526 25.26 38.21 -2.43
N LYS A 527 25.53 39.27 -1.66
CA LYS A 527 25.45 39.30 -0.19
C LYS A 527 24.03 39.03 0.31
N LYS A 528 23.01 39.60 -0.35
CA LYS A 528 21.59 39.34 -0.03
C LYS A 528 21.17 37.91 -0.42
N ILE A 529 21.65 37.37 -1.54
CA ILE A 529 21.45 35.96 -1.92
C ILE A 529 22.09 35.02 -0.90
N HIS A 530 23.30 35.32 -0.43
CA HIS A 530 23.95 34.59 0.66
C HIS A 530 23.10 34.64 1.95
N GLY A 531 22.61 35.83 2.31
CA GLY A 531 21.69 36.01 3.44
C GLY A 531 20.41 35.19 3.31
N ILE A 532 19.80 35.12 2.12
CA ILE A 532 18.62 34.28 1.82
C ILE A 532 18.95 32.80 2.02
N ILE A 533 20.04 32.31 1.42
CA ILE A 533 20.40 30.88 1.48
C ILE A 533 20.65 30.46 2.92
N ASN A 534 21.42 31.24 3.68
CA ASN A 534 21.73 30.92 5.06
C ASN A 534 20.48 30.98 5.96
N ASP A 535 19.69 32.05 5.86
CA ASP A 535 18.45 32.21 6.63
C ASP A 535 17.40 31.14 6.28
N SER A 536 17.14 30.90 4.99
CA SER A 536 16.22 29.85 4.54
C SER A 536 16.69 28.46 4.97
N SER A 537 17.99 28.19 4.98
CA SER A 537 18.55 26.94 5.49
C SER A 537 18.33 26.83 7.00
N GLU A 538 18.62 27.87 7.78
CA GLU A 538 18.44 27.83 9.24
C GLU A 538 16.96 27.78 9.67
N THR A 539 16.05 28.43 8.94
CA THR A 539 14.64 28.57 9.32
C THR A 539 13.76 27.43 8.80
N ILE A 540 13.80 27.10 7.50
CA ILE A 540 12.92 26.09 6.91
C ILE A 540 13.29 24.69 7.40
N ILE A 541 14.58 24.35 7.46
CA ILE A 541 15.00 23.02 7.91
C ILE A 541 14.71 22.82 9.40
N LYS A 542 14.97 23.83 10.22
CA LYS A 542 14.57 23.82 11.64
C LYS A 542 13.06 23.64 11.79
N HIS A 543 12.24 24.42 11.06
CA HIS A 543 10.79 24.28 11.06
C HIS A 543 10.32 22.86 10.69
N ILE A 544 10.95 22.22 9.69
CA ILE A 544 10.67 20.83 9.31
C ILE A 544 11.09 19.85 10.42
N LYS A 545 12.28 19.98 11.00
CA LYS A 545 12.74 19.13 12.12
C LYS A 545 11.80 19.26 13.33
N GLU A 546 11.37 20.47 13.64
CA GLU A 546 10.42 20.78 14.72
C GLU A 546 9.02 20.19 14.50
N ILE A 547 8.57 19.99 13.25
CA ILE A 547 7.34 19.24 12.93
C ILE A 547 7.49 17.79 13.40
N PHE A 548 8.57 17.11 13.03
CA PHE A 548 8.82 15.71 13.40
C PHE A 548 9.09 15.55 14.90
N TYR A 549 9.78 16.51 15.52
CA TYR A 549 10.06 16.50 16.96
C TYR A 549 8.91 17.04 17.82
N LEU A 550 7.80 17.51 17.23
CA LEU A 550 6.63 18.08 17.91
C LEU A 550 6.97 19.25 18.86
N ALA A 551 7.80 20.20 18.39
CA ALA A 551 8.13 21.38 19.17
C ALA A 551 6.89 22.25 19.43
N LYS A 552 6.81 22.89 20.60
CA LYS A 552 5.65 23.71 21.00
C LYS A 552 5.55 25.01 20.20
N ASP A 553 6.69 25.63 19.89
CA ASP A 553 6.80 26.98 19.33
C ASP A 553 7.32 26.99 17.89
N ASN A 554 6.82 26.04 17.10
CA ASN A 554 7.17 25.92 15.68
C ASN A 554 6.38 26.94 14.82
N ILE A 555 6.99 28.11 14.58
CA ILE A 555 6.49 29.16 13.68
C ILE A 555 7.54 29.37 12.58
N LEU A 556 7.12 29.40 11.31
CA LEU A 556 8.02 29.77 10.22
C LEU A 556 8.19 31.30 10.20
N ASP A 557 9.36 31.77 10.64
CA ASP A 557 9.81 33.14 10.44
C ASP A 557 10.65 33.19 9.17
N PHE A 558 10.18 33.93 8.17
CA PHE A 558 10.82 34.12 6.87
C PHE A 558 11.17 35.60 6.67
N SER A 559 11.21 36.39 7.75
CA SER A 559 11.32 37.85 7.68
C SER A 559 12.66 38.33 7.10
N ILE A 560 13.76 37.66 7.44
CA ILE A 560 15.10 37.95 6.91
C ILE A 560 15.17 37.59 5.42
N THR A 561 14.73 36.39 5.02
CA THR A 561 14.68 36.01 3.60
C THR A 561 13.75 36.94 2.80
N SER A 562 12.54 37.22 3.29
CA SER A 562 11.59 38.16 2.66
C SER A 562 12.22 39.54 2.46
N LYS A 563 12.80 40.11 3.51
CA LYS A 563 13.51 41.40 3.46
C LYS A 563 14.62 41.38 2.40
N ASN A 564 15.47 40.36 2.39
CA ASN A 564 16.56 40.24 1.42
C ASN A 564 16.03 40.13 -0.02
N ILE A 565 14.93 39.40 -0.26
CA ILE A 565 14.29 39.31 -1.58
C ILE A 565 13.75 40.69 -2.00
N SER A 566 12.98 41.36 -1.14
CA SER A 566 12.47 42.71 -1.38
C SER A 566 13.61 43.70 -1.67
N GLU A 567 14.71 43.64 -0.93
CA GLU A 567 15.89 44.47 -1.16
C GLU A 567 16.62 44.15 -2.48
N ILE A 568 16.72 42.88 -2.90
CA ILE A 568 17.24 42.52 -4.24
C ILE A 568 16.36 43.11 -5.35
N ILE A 569 15.04 43.01 -5.21
CA ILE A 569 14.08 43.55 -6.18
C ILE A 569 14.24 45.08 -6.29
N MET A 570 14.43 45.77 -5.17
CA MET A 570 14.67 47.22 -5.15
C MET A 570 16.04 47.59 -5.72
N THR A 571 17.11 46.88 -5.38
CA THR A 571 18.45 47.10 -5.98
C THR A 571 18.41 46.90 -7.50
N PHE A 572 17.65 45.90 -8.00
CA PHE A 572 17.43 45.70 -9.43
C PHE A 572 16.60 46.83 -10.07
N LYS A 573 15.52 47.28 -9.41
CA LYS A 573 14.73 48.44 -9.86
C LYS A 573 15.60 49.70 -9.97
N GLU A 574 16.42 49.99 -8.96
CA GLU A 574 17.34 51.12 -8.96
C GLU A 574 18.39 51.03 -10.07
N LEU A 575 18.99 49.85 -10.28
CA LEU A 575 19.95 49.60 -11.36
C LEU A 575 19.37 50.01 -12.73
N LEU A 576 18.09 49.75 -12.95
CA LEU A 576 17.44 50.06 -14.22
C LEU A 576 17.06 51.55 -14.39
N ILE A 577 16.76 52.28 -13.30
CA ILE A 577 16.31 53.69 -13.32
C ILE A 577 17.46 54.71 -13.20
N ASN A 578 18.54 54.38 -12.49
CA ASN A 578 19.51 55.38 -12.03
C ASN A 578 20.28 56.09 -13.16
N LYS A 579 20.02 57.39 -13.32
CA LYS A 579 20.66 58.28 -14.32
C LYS A 579 22.16 58.49 -14.16
N LYS A 580 22.73 58.12 -13.01
CA LYS A 580 24.17 58.10 -12.81
C LYS A 580 24.83 56.85 -13.41
N ILE A 581 24.11 55.71 -13.44
CA ILE A 581 24.66 54.42 -13.88
C ILE A 581 24.90 54.39 -15.38
N LEU A 582 24.03 55.03 -16.16
CA LEU A 582 24.15 55.14 -17.60
C LEU A 582 23.70 56.51 -18.07
N ASN A 583 24.59 57.22 -18.74
CA ASN A 583 24.28 58.46 -19.44
C ASN A 583 24.96 58.42 -20.82
N VAL A 584 24.17 58.27 -21.89
CA VAL A 584 24.64 58.36 -23.28
C VAL A 584 24.02 59.58 -23.95
N ASN A 585 24.89 60.51 -24.36
CA ASN A 585 24.54 61.75 -25.03
C ASN A 585 25.20 61.75 -26.42
N VAL A 586 24.41 61.98 -27.46
CA VAL A 586 24.90 62.13 -28.85
C VAL A 586 24.46 63.49 -29.37
N LYS A 587 25.40 64.20 -29.97
CA LYS A 587 25.21 65.52 -30.58
C LYS A 587 25.69 65.52 -32.03
N ALA A 588 25.00 66.25 -32.90
CA ALA A 588 25.52 66.64 -34.21
C ALA A 588 25.22 68.12 -34.45
N LEU A 589 26.19 68.87 -34.98
CA LEU A 589 26.05 70.28 -35.36
C LEU A 589 25.29 71.11 -34.29
N PHE A 590 25.76 71.00 -33.04
CA PHE A 590 25.19 71.64 -31.83
C PHE A 590 23.80 71.16 -31.36
N ILE A 591 23.09 70.33 -32.12
CA ILE A 591 21.80 69.73 -31.74
C ILE A 591 22.02 68.44 -30.93
N LYS A 592 21.27 68.27 -29.83
CA LYS A 592 21.24 67.01 -29.06
C LYS A 592 20.34 66.00 -29.78
N LEU A 593 20.93 64.96 -30.34
CA LEU A 593 20.23 63.89 -31.07
C LEU A 593 19.76 62.74 -30.15
N LEU A 594 20.39 62.58 -28.99
CA LEU A 594 20.12 61.48 -28.06
C LEU A 594 20.27 61.89 -26.60
N ASP A 595 19.39 61.34 -25.76
CA ASP A 595 19.63 61.14 -24.34
C ASP A 595 19.18 59.72 -23.93
N ILE A 596 20.12 58.82 -23.61
CA ILE A 596 19.83 57.57 -22.88
C ILE A 596 20.24 57.82 -21.44
N SER A 597 19.26 57.87 -20.56
CA SER A 597 19.42 58.23 -19.15
C SER A 597 19.21 57.05 -18.19
N SER A 598 18.95 55.86 -18.70
CA SER A 598 18.56 54.69 -17.91
C SER A 598 18.69 53.41 -18.75
N ILE A 599 18.74 52.25 -18.10
CA ILE A 599 18.72 50.95 -18.82
C ILE A 599 17.31 50.72 -19.42
N TYR A 600 16.26 51.30 -18.83
CA TYR A 600 14.93 51.31 -19.46
C TYR A 600 14.91 51.97 -20.84
N ASP A 601 15.64 53.08 -21.01
CA ASP A 601 15.79 53.74 -22.32
C ASP A 601 16.42 52.78 -23.35
N ILE A 602 17.28 51.83 -22.94
CA ILE A 602 17.81 50.75 -23.81
C ILE A 602 16.74 49.71 -24.17
N LEU A 603 15.90 49.32 -23.21
CA LEU A 603 14.86 48.29 -23.42
C LEU A 603 13.72 48.77 -24.34
N GLU A 604 13.49 50.08 -24.42
CA GLU A 604 12.50 50.71 -25.32
C GLU A 604 13.03 50.98 -26.73
N LEU A 605 14.34 50.91 -26.97
CA LEU A 605 14.95 51.20 -28.29
C LEU A 605 14.31 50.48 -29.48
N PRO A 606 13.97 49.17 -29.42
CA PRO A 606 13.37 48.48 -30.56
C PRO A 606 12.01 49.05 -30.98
N TYR A 607 11.29 49.69 -30.06
CA TYR A 607 9.90 50.16 -30.21
C TYR A 607 9.80 51.68 -30.40
N SER A 608 10.74 52.43 -29.83
CA SER A 608 10.80 53.88 -29.97
C SER A 608 10.98 54.31 -31.44
N ASN A 609 10.26 55.37 -31.86
CA ASN A 609 10.63 56.18 -33.04
C ASN A 609 11.82 57.11 -32.71
N SER A 610 12.78 56.63 -31.92
CA SER A 610 13.89 57.45 -31.47
C SER A 610 14.85 57.76 -32.62
N ALA A 611 15.42 58.96 -32.59
CA ALA A 611 16.57 59.28 -33.42
C ALA A 611 17.72 58.28 -33.21
N LEU A 612 17.83 57.62 -32.05
CA LEU A 612 18.80 56.53 -31.86
C LEU A 612 18.58 55.37 -32.83
N LYS A 613 17.36 54.83 -32.89
CA LYS A 613 17.06 53.66 -33.72
C LYS A 613 17.44 53.96 -35.17
N TRP A 614 17.05 55.14 -35.67
CA TRP A 614 17.43 55.64 -36.99
C TRP A 614 18.95 55.85 -37.16
N ILE A 615 19.66 56.43 -36.18
CA ILE A 615 21.13 56.59 -36.23
C ILE A 615 21.84 55.22 -36.29
N LEU A 616 21.46 54.28 -35.42
CA LEU A 616 22.08 52.96 -35.35
C LEU A 616 21.78 52.10 -36.60
N GLU A 617 20.53 52.16 -37.10
CA GLU A 617 20.12 51.54 -38.37
C GLU A 617 20.76 52.21 -39.60
N ARG A 618 21.23 53.46 -39.50
CA ARG A 618 21.91 54.17 -40.62
C ARG A 618 23.41 53.92 -40.66
N PHE A 619 24.08 53.77 -39.52
CA PHE A 619 25.55 53.67 -39.46
C PHE A 619 26.11 52.27 -39.16
N ALA A 620 25.32 51.34 -38.63
CA ALA A 620 25.78 49.99 -38.28
C ALA A 620 24.68 48.91 -38.34
N LYS A 621 23.71 49.07 -39.26
CA LYS A 621 22.48 48.25 -39.39
C LYS A 621 22.71 46.76 -39.17
N ASP A 622 23.52 46.13 -40.02
CA ASP A 622 23.68 44.67 -40.05
C ASP A 622 24.39 44.12 -38.79
N LYS A 623 25.15 44.98 -38.10
CA LYS A 623 25.84 44.64 -36.83
C LYS A 623 24.95 44.86 -35.62
N ILE A 624 24.03 45.82 -35.64
CA ILE A 624 23.20 46.21 -34.48
C ILE A 624 21.81 45.56 -34.50
N GLU A 625 21.23 45.33 -35.68
CA GLU A 625 19.93 44.69 -35.86
C GLU A 625 19.80 43.33 -35.14
N PRO A 626 20.82 42.44 -35.12
CA PRO A 626 20.76 41.20 -34.34
C PRO A 626 20.71 41.42 -32.81
N HIS A 627 21.22 42.55 -32.32
CA HIS A 627 21.18 42.93 -30.91
C HIS A 627 19.86 43.60 -30.55
N LEU A 628 19.32 44.49 -31.42
CA LEU A 628 17.99 45.06 -31.24
C LEU A 628 16.92 43.97 -31.23
N LYS A 629 17.01 42.94 -32.10
CA LYS A 629 16.13 41.76 -32.06
C LYS A 629 16.23 40.99 -30.74
N LYS A 630 17.43 40.85 -30.15
CA LYS A 630 17.59 40.23 -28.82
C LYS A 630 16.94 41.08 -27.72
N ILE A 631 17.14 42.40 -27.72
CA ILE A 631 16.49 43.31 -26.75
C ILE A 631 14.96 43.26 -26.90
N LYS A 632 14.46 43.30 -28.14
CA LYS A 632 13.03 43.16 -28.47
C LYS A 632 12.45 41.86 -27.90
N SER A 633 13.18 40.74 -28.01
CA SER A 633 12.74 39.45 -27.46
C SER A 633 12.61 39.45 -25.92
N ILE A 634 13.35 40.31 -25.20
CA ILE A 634 13.21 40.46 -23.73
C ILE A 634 11.87 41.14 -23.42
N SER A 635 11.61 42.30 -24.02
CA SER A 635 10.37 43.05 -23.80
C SER A 635 9.14 42.27 -24.31
N GLU A 636 9.23 41.58 -25.44
CA GLU A 636 8.22 40.62 -25.92
C GLU A 636 8.00 39.46 -24.94
N THR A 637 9.05 38.93 -24.30
CA THR A 637 8.91 37.86 -23.30
C THR A 637 8.25 38.37 -22.02
N LEU A 638 8.60 39.58 -21.57
CA LEU A 638 7.96 40.23 -20.42
C LEU A 638 6.48 40.51 -20.70
N GLN A 639 6.15 41.00 -21.91
CA GLN A 639 4.78 41.23 -22.35
C GLN A 639 3.98 39.92 -22.47
N LYS A 640 4.55 38.89 -23.11
CA LYS A 640 3.93 37.56 -23.31
C LYS A 640 3.54 36.87 -22.00
N ASN A 641 4.33 37.07 -20.94
CA ASN A 641 4.04 36.55 -19.60
C ASN A 641 3.25 37.55 -18.72
N LYS A 642 3.00 38.76 -19.23
CA LYS A 642 2.30 39.88 -18.58
C LYS A 642 2.98 40.43 -17.32
N PHE A 643 4.31 40.49 -17.33
CA PHE A 643 5.06 41.38 -16.42
C PHE A 643 4.79 42.86 -16.75
N ILE A 644 4.52 43.14 -18.03
CA ILE A 644 4.08 44.42 -18.59
C ILE A 644 2.92 44.15 -19.55
N GLN A 645 2.08 45.15 -19.82
CA GLN A 645 0.98 45.06 -20.79
C GLN A 645 1.48 45.35 -22.21
N ASN A 646 2.35 46.35 -22.37
CA ASN A 646 2.91 46.75 -23.67
C ASN A 646 4.43 46.87 -23.61
N ALA A 647 5.12 46.36 -24.64
CA ALA A 647 6.58 46.35 -24.70
C ALA A 647 7.22 47.74 -24.93
N ASP A 648 6.46 48.69 -25.46
CA ASP A 648 6.84 50.10 -25.68
C ASP A 648 6.69 50.98 -24.42
N LYS A 649 6.12 50.45 -23.33
CA LYS A 649 5.93 51.14 -22.03
C LYS A 649 6.68 50.46 -20.88
N ILE A 650 7.74 49.71 -21.18
CA ILE A 650 8.49 48.94 -20.17
C ILE A 650 9.10 49.83 -19.09
N LYS A 651 9.49 51.08 -19.42
CA LYS A 651 9.99 52.10 -18.49
C LYS A 651 8.96 52.57 -17.46
N GLU A 652 7.67 52.50 -17.81
CA GLU A 652 6.58 52.86 -16.90
C GLU A 652 6.06 51.64 -16.12
N GLN A 653 5.92 50.50 -16.80
CA GLN A 653 5.18 49.35 -16.29
C GLN A 653 6.03 48.39 -15.46
N LEU A 654 7.28 48.14 -15.84
CA LEU A 654 8.14 47.21 -15.10
C LEU A 654 8.53 47.74 -13.70
N PRO A 655 8.86 49.03 -13.48
CA PRO A 655 9.07 49.55 -12.13
C PRO A 655 7.87 49.35 -11.20
N LYS A 656 6.64 49.58 -11.70
CA LYS A 656 5.39 49.38 -10.94
C LYS A 656 5.19 47.91 -10.57
N TYR A 657 5.49 47.00 -11.49
CA TYR A 657 5.50 45.56 -11.20
C TYR A 657 6.51 45.19 -10.11
N LEU A 658 7.73 45.73 -10.16
CA LEU A 658 8.77 45.44 -9.16
C LEU A 658 8.39 45.97 -7.76
N ASP A 659 7.73 47.13 -7.66
CA ASP A 659 7.21 47.65 -6.39
C ASP A 659 6.12 46.75 -5.79
N LEU A 660 5.16 46.29 -6.61
CA LEU A 660 4.12 45.35 -6.21
C LEU A 660 4.71 44.00 -5.78
N PHE A 661 5.70 43.50 -6.53
CA PHE A 661 6.38 42.24 -6.23
C PHE A 661 7.17 42.31 -4.93
N SER A 662 7.97 43.36 -4.73
CA SER A 662 8.72 43.62 -3.49
C SER A 662 7.78 43.74 -2.28
N SER A 663 6.63 44.40 -2.44
CA SER A 663 5.64 44.57 -1.37
C SER A 663 4.89 43.27 -1.03
N HIS A 664 4.67 42.38 -2.01
CA HIS A 664 3.97 41.12 -1.81
C HIS A 664 4.75 40.12 -0.93
N PHE A 665 6.09 40.10 -0.99
CA PHE A 665 6.90 39.23 -0.13
C PHE A 665 6.72 39.50 1.37
N LYS A 666 6.37 40.73 1.76
CA LYS A 666 6.08 41.07 3.17
C LYS A 666 4.99 40.19 3.79
N LYS A 667 4.07 39.65 2.99
CA LYS A 667 3.01 38.72 3.45
C LYS A 667 3.54 37.35 3.90
N TYR A 668 4.80 37.04 3.60
CA TYR A 668 5.44 35.77 3.94
C TYR A 668 6.30 35.88 5.21
N GLU A 669 6.54 37.08 5.75
CA GLU A 669 7.52 37.34 6.83
C GLU A 669 7.29 36.47 8.07
N LYS A 670 6.05 36.28 8.52
CA LYS A 670 5.70 35.37 9.62
C LYS A 670 4.40 34.65 9.30
N SER A 671 4.42 33.32 9.22
CA SER A 671 3.21 32.51 9.06
C SER A 671 3.05 31.52 10.21
N SER A 672 1.99 31.72 10.97
CA SER A 672 1.46 30.74 11.92
C SER A 672 0.59 29.67 11.24
N ASP A 673 0.16 29.90 9.99
CA ASP A 673 -0.73 28.98 9.27
C ASP A 673 -0.10 27.60 9.13
N LEU A 674 1.20 27.56 8.83
CA LEU A 674 1.99 26.33 8.70
C LEU A 674 2.19 25.56 10.02
N LYS A 675 1.74 26.08 11.18
CA LYS A 675 1.77 25.34 12.44
C LYS A 675 0.75 24.20 12.42
N PHE A 676 1.22 22.98 12.64
CA PHE A 676 0.38 21.79 12.88
C PHE A 676 1.11 20.77 13.75
N ASN A 677 0.41 19.74 14.21
CA ASN A 677 0.97 18.68 15.04
C ASN A 677 0.89 17.34 14.28
N LEU A 678 2.03 16.87 13.77
CA LEU A 678 2.11 15.68 12.92
C LEU A 678 1.54 14.42 13.60
N ASN A 679 1.73 14.27 14.91
CA ASN A 679 1.18 13.18 15.70
C ASN A 679 -0.36 13.21 15.72
N ILE A 680 -0.99 14.38 15.94
CA ILE A 680 -2.45 14.53 15.88
C ILE A 680 -2.97 14.22 14.46
N SER A 681 -2.26 14.70 13.43
CA SER A 681 -2.60 14.42 12.02
C SER A 681 -2.53 12.93 11.68
N LEU A 682 -1.49 12.23 12.13
CA LEU A 682 -1.34 10.77 11.98
C LEU A 682 -2.38 9.98 12.80
N TYR A 683 -2.78 10.47 13.98
CA TYR A 683 -3.70 9.73 14.85
C TYR A 683 -5.17 9.88 14.42
N LYS A 684 -5.61 11.11 14.11
CA LYS A 684 -7.03 11.41 13.81
C LYS A 684 -7.26 12.46 12.72
N GLY A 685 -6.27 13.29 12.38
CA GLY A 685 -6.38 14.33 11.36
C GLY A 685 -6.10 13.81 9.96
N ASN A 686 -5.56 14.65 9.08
CA ASN A 686 -5.21 14.27 7.72
C ASN A 686 -3.94 15.02 7.29
N ILE A 687 -2.80 14.33 7.22
CA ILE A 687 -1.51 14.94 6.80
C ILE A 687 -1.65 15.69 5.46
N ILE A 688 -2.50 15.20 4.55
CA ILE A 688 -2.70 15.87 3.27
C ILE A 688 -3.27 17.28 3.45
N GLU A 689 -4.26 17.45 4.34
CA GLU A 689 -4.87 18.74 4.66
C GLU A 689 -3.99 19.55 5.62
N ASP A 690 -3.53 18.92 6.70
CA ASP A 690 -2.82 19.54 7.82
C ASP A 690 -1.40 20.02 7.47
N LEU A 691 -0.76 19.43 6.45
CA LEU A 691 0.58 19.77 5.97
C LEU A 691 0.56 20.20 4.50
N ILE A 692 0.19 19.31 3.56
CA ILE A 692 0.42 19.55 2.13
C ILE A 692 -0.42 20.72 1.60
N LEU A 693 -1.73 20.75 1.89
CA LEU A 693 -2.60 21.85 1.47
C LEU A 693 -2.19 23.18 2.10
N LYS A 694 -1.70 23.18 3.34
CA LYS A 694 -1.16 24.38 3.99
C LYS A 694 0.05 24.95 3.27
N TRP A 695 1.02 24.11 2.89
CA TRP A 695 2.17 24.55 2.09
C TRP A 695 1.77 25.05 0.70
N ILE A 696 0.78 24.41 0.04
CA ILE A 696 0.26 24.91 -1.25
C ILE A 696 -0.40 26.29 -1.08
N ASN A 697 -1.20 26.49 -0.02
CA ASN A 697 -1.81 27.78 0.29
C ASN A 697 -0.78 28.86 0.65
N PHE A 698 0.27 28.50 1.39
CA PHE A 698 1.37 29.41 1.72
C PHE A 698 2.18 29.81 0.49
N LEU A 699 2.52 28.87 -0.40
CA LEU A 699 3.29 29.16 -1.62
C LEU A 699 2.48 29.94 -2.69
N LEU A 700 1.15 29.88 -2.63
CA LEU A 700 0.23 30.52 -3.56
C LEU A 700 -0.77 31.43 -2.82
N GLN A 701 -0.28 32.29 -1.92
CA GLN A 701 -1.12 33.31 -1.28
C GLN A 701 -1.79 34.20 -2.33
N ASP A 702 -3.00 34.69 -2.03
CA ASP A 702 -3.86 35.46 -2.94
C ASP A 702 -4.07 34.80 -4.32
N ALA A 703 -4.27 33.47 -4.38
CA ALA A 703 -4.29 32.73 -5.64
C ALA A 703 -5.34 33.22 -6.67
N GLU A 704 -6.48 33.70 -6.19
CA GLU A 704 -7.59 34.23 -7.00
C GLU A 704 -7.30 35.64 -7.57
N ASN A 705 -6.32 36.36 -7.02
CA ASN A 705 -6.01 37.72 -7.44
C ASN A 705 -5.38 37.70 -8.86
N LYS A 706 -6.06 38.35 -9.82
CA LYS A 706 -5.60 38.50 -11.21
C LYS A 706 -4.35 39.37 -11.34
N GLU A 707 -4.07 40.20 -10.34
CA GLU A 707 -2.92 41.10 -10.24
C GLU A 707 -1.82 40.55 -9.31
N ASN A 708 -1.92 39.30 -8.88
CA ASN A 708 -0.90 38.65 -8.04
C ASN A 708 0.48 38.72 -8.72
N PRO A 709 1.52 39.32 -8.10
CA PRO A 709 2.79 39.55 -8.79
C PRO A 709 3.63 38.28 -9.00
N LEU A 710 3.27 37.15 -8.40
CA LEU A 710 3.85 35.83 -8.72
C LEU A 710 3.30 35.27 -10.05
N LEU A 711 2.13 35.73 -10.51
CA LEU A 711 1.45 35.20 -11.70
C LEU A 711 2.30 35.27 -12.99
N PRO A 712 2.99 36.38 -13.33
CA PRO A 712 3.88 36.41 -14.50
C PRO A 712 5.07 35.43 -14.40
N ILE A 713 5.61 35.23 -13.19
CA ILE A 713 6.72 34.31 -12.93
C ILE A 713 6.27 32.85 -13.12
N ILE A 714 5.10 32.50 -12.58
CA ILE A 714 4.53 31.15 -12.75
C ILE A 714 4.20 30.87 -14.22
N ARG A 715 3.69 31.85 -14.99
CA ARG A 715 3.53 31.71 -16.45
C ARG A 715 4.87 31.43 -17.15
N LEU A 716 5.93 32.16 -16.79
CA LEU A 716 7.25 32.01 -17.38
C LEU A 716 7.86 30.62 -17.12
N ILE A 717 7.81 30.15 -15.87
CA ILE A 717 8.38 28.86 -15.46
C ILE A 717 7.58 27.69 -16.07
N THR A 718 6.24 27.75 -16.01
CA THR A 718 5.37 26.68 -16.52
C THR A 718 5.15 26.72 -18.04
N LYS A 719 5.54 27.83 -18.70
CA LYS A 719 5.24 28.17 -20.11
C LYS A 719 3.74 28.28 -20.43
N LYS A 720 2.87 28.37 -19.42
CA LYS A 720 1.40 28.46 -19.56
C LYS A 720 0.93 29.93 -19.65
N ASN A 721 1.14 30.59 -20.80
CA ASN A 721 0.82 32.02 -20.97
C ASN A 721 -0.68 32.36 -20.79
N SER A 722 -1.57 31.37 -20.95
CA SER A 722 -3.03 31.51 -20.84
C SER A 722 -3.56 31.62 -19.41
N LEU A 723 -2.75 31.29 -18.39
CA LEU A 723 -3.15 31.29 -16.97
C LEU A 723 -3.76 32.65 -16.57
N LYS A 724 -4.96 32.66 -15.98
CA LYS A 724 -5.66 33.92 -15.62
C LYS A 724 -5.43 34.34 -14.17
N THR A 725 -5.34 33.36 -13.27
CA THR A 725 -5.06 33.50 -11.83
C THR A 725 -4.07 32.40 -11.43
N LEU A 726 -3.55 32.40 -10.20
CA LEU A 726 -2.77 31.25 -9.71
C LEU A 726 -3.68 30.09 -9.30
N ASP A 727 -4.97 30.33 -9.15
CA ASP A 727 -5.96 29.33 -8.74
C ASP A 727 -6.03 28.14 -9.72
N ASP A 728 -5.79 28.37 -11.03
CA ASP A 728 -5.63 27.30 -12.04
C ASP A 728 -4.52 26.29 -11.63
N ILE A 729 -3.39 26.77 -11.10
CA ILE A 729 -2.25 25.94 -10.66
C ILE A 729 -2.53 25.32 -9.29
N LYS A 730 -3.10 26.11 -8.38
CA LYS A 730 -3.53 25.65 -7.06
C LYS A 730 -4.49 24.46 -7.21
N ASN A 731 -5.53 24.58 -8.02
CA ASN A 731 -6.50 23.53 -8.29
C ASN A 731 -5.88 22.33 -9.02
N GLU A 732 -4.91 22.53 -9.93
CA GLU A 732 -4.16 21.41 -10.53
C GLU A 732 -3.37 20.61 -9.47
N TRP A 733 -2.70 21.30 -8.55
CA TRP A 733 -1.93 20.67 -7.48
C TRP A 733 -2.83 19.99 -6.44
N VAL A 734 -3.87 20.70 -5.96
CA VAL A 734 -4.90 20.17 -5.06
C VAL A 734 -5.55 18.94 -5.67
N SER A 735 -5.97 18.98 -6.94
CA SER A 735 -6.59 17.83 -7.63
C SER A 735 -5.67 16.61 -7.70
N LYS A 736 -4.39 16.79 -8.04
CA LYS A 736 -3.39 15.71 -8.03
C LYS A 736 -3.24 15.09 -6.64
N ILE A 737 -3.12 15.92 -5.61
CA ILE A 737 -2.99 15.52 -4.22
C ILE A 737 -4.26 14.83 -3.70
N THR A 738 -5.45 15.35 -4.00
CA THR A 738 -6.74 14.74 -3.66
C THR A 738 -6.93 13.38 -4.34
N ASN A 739 -6.50 13.23 -5.60
CA ASN A 739 -6.56 11.94 -6.31
C ASN A 739 -5.60 10.89 -5.72
N ILE A 740 -4.47 11.30 -5.13
CA ILE A 740 -3.62 10.42 -4.34
C ILE A 740 -4.31 10.09 -3.00
N SER A 741 -4.82 11.11 -2.31
CA SER A 741 -5.50 11.00 -1.00
C SER A 741 -6.69 10.03 -1.03
N LYS A 742 -7.51 10.06 -2.08
CA LYS A 742 -8.63 9.12 -2.29
C LYS A 742 -8.19 7.66 -2.34
N LYS A 743 -7.02 7.36 -2.95
CA LYS A 743 -6.49 5.98 -3.02
C LYS A 743 -6.06 5.44 -1.66
N ILE A 744 -5.76 6.33 -0.71
CA ILE A 744 -5.29 5.98 0.64
C ILE A 744 -6.30 6.34 1.73
N GLU A 745 -7.55 6.68 1.39
CA GLU A 745 -8.52 7.27 2.32
C GLU A 745 -8.77 6.40 3.56
N SER A 746 -8.81 5.08 3.39
CA SER A 746 -9.00 4.11 4.48
C SER A 746 -7.76 3.95 5.39
N PHE A 747 -6.64 4.58 5.04
CA PHE A 747 -5.34 4.50 5.71
C PHE A 747 -4.76 5.88 6.07
N GLN A 748 -5.52 6.97 5.89
CA GLN A 748 -5.05 8.35 6.13
C GLN A 748 -4.59 8.62 7.58
N ASN A 749 -5.18 7.93 8.56
CA ASN A 749 -4.82 8.05 9.97
C ASN A 749 -5.19 6.79 10.77
N ILE A 750 -4.61 6.66 11.96
CA ILE A 750 -4.79 5.52 12.88
C ILE A 750 -6.26 5.31 13.27
N SER A 751 -7.01 6.37 13.56
CA SER A 751 -8.43 6.28 13.94
C SER A 751 -9.30 5.72 12.81
N LYS A 752 -9.06 6.12 11.55
CA LYS A 752 -9.74 5.56 10.37
C LYS A 752 -9.43 4.07 10.17
N ILE A 753 -8.19 3.64 10.43
CA ILE A 753 -7.81 2.21 10.38
C ILE A 753 -8.50 1.46 11.51
N ARG A 754 -8.43 1.95 12.75
CA ARG A 754 -9.09 1.39 13.95
C ARG A 754 -10.58 1.16 13.71
N ASP A 755 -11.27 2.16 13.18
CA ASP A 755 -12.73 2.18 12.99
C ASP A 755 -13.17 1.58 11.65
N LYS A 756 -12.23 1.19 10.78
CA LYS A 756 -12.55 0.55 9.51
C LYS A 756 -13.30 -0.75 9.79
N LYS A 757 -14.56 -0.78 9.40
CA LYS A 757 -15.37 -2.00 9.41
C LYS A 757 -14.89 -2.93 8.31
N ILE A 758 -14.75 -4.19 8.67
CA ILE A 758 -14.60 -5.29 7.73
C ILE A 758 -15.97 -5.45 7.06
N ASP A 759 -15.99 -5.22 5.75
CA ASP A 759 -17.15 -5.45 4.89
C ASP A 759 -16.72 -6.43 3.79
N ILE A 760 -16.94 -7.71 4.07
CA ILE A 760 -16.84 -8.78 3.10
C ILE A 760 -18.21 -8.86 2.42
N PRO A 761 -18.30 -8.92 1.07
CA PRO A 761 -19.58 -9.02 0.36
C PRO A 761 -20.51 -10.06 0.99
N LYS A 762 -21.78 -9.70 1.20
CA LYS A 762 -22.76 -10.56 1.90
C LYS A 762 -22.94 -11.90 1.22
N GLU A 763 -22.78 -11.94 -0.10
CA GLU A 763 -22.71 -13.14 -0.91
C GLU A 763 -21.56 -14.01 -0.42
N LEU A 764 -20.33 -13.50 -0.40
CA LEU A 764 -19.16 -14.21 0.14
C LEU A 764 -19.40 -14.66 1.58
N LEU A 765 -19.84 -13.82 2.51
CA LEU A 765 -20.11 -14.29 3.89
C LEU A 765 -21.14 -15.44 3.96
N LYS A 766 -22.25 -15.33 3.23
CA LYS A 766 -23.29 -16.37 3.11
C LYS A 766 -22.76 -17.65 2.46
N TYR A 767 -21.76 -17.51 1.59
CA TYR A 767 -21.04 -18.58 0.93
C TYR A 767 -20.04 -19.28 1.87
N PHE A 768 -19.19 -18.54 2.56
CA PHE A 768 -18.31 -19.05 3.63
C PHE A 768 -19.09 -19.62 4.83
N GLY A 769 -20.38 -19.30 4.98
CA GLY A 769 -21.17 -19.69 6.15
C GLY A 769 -20.79 -18.90 7.41
N LEU A 770 -20.34 -17.65 7.23
CA LEU A 770 -19.81 -16.76 8.26
C LEU A 770 -20.81 -15.61 8.52
N GLU A 771 -21.71 -15.77 9.48
CA GLU A 771 -22.79 -14.79 9.71
C GLU A 771 -22.38 -13.57 10.56
N SER A 772 -21.13 -13.48 11.05
CA SER A 772 -20.76 -12.61 12.18
C SER A 772 -19.50 -11.73 12.02
N ILE A 773 -18.83 -11.71 10.87
CA ILE A 773 -17.62 -10.88 10.66
C ILE A 773 -17.96 -9.46 10.15
N ASN A 774 -18.99 -9.28 9.33
CA ASN A 774 -19.34 -7.95 8.83
C ASN A 774 -19.73 -7.00 9.96
N ASN A 775 -19.26 -5.76 9.84
CA ASN A 775 -19.34 -4.70 10.85
C ASN A 775 -18.42 -4.84 12.06
N GLN A 776 -17.58 -5.88 12.16
CA GLN A 776 -16.46 -5.84 13.10
C GLN A 776 -15.43 -4.82 12.63
N THR A 777 -14.86 -4.06 13.54
CA THR A 777 -13.75 -3.14 13.26
C THR A 777 -12.41 -3.89 13.25
N ILE A 778 -11.40 -3.34 12.56
CA ILE A 778 -10.04 -3.92 12.57
C ILE A 778 -9.53 -4.07 14.02
N LEU A 779 -9.76 -3.07 14.89
CA LEU A 779 -9.40 -3.16 16.31
C LEU A 779 -10.02 -4.39 16.99
N ARG A 780 -11.33 -4.61 16.80
CA ARG A 780 -12.04 -5.73 17.45
C ARG A 780 -11.58 -7.08 16.91
N LEU A 781 -11.23 -7.18 15.63
CA LEU A 781 -10.60 -8.38 15.07
C LEU A 781 -9.25 -8.66 15.75
N LEU A 782 -8.40 -7.64 15.90
CA LEU A 782 -7.09 -7.77 16.56
C LEU A 782 -7.22 -8.11 18.05
N GLU A 783 -8.21 -7.55 18.77
CA GLU A 783 -8.52 -7.93 20.16
C GLU A 783 -8.87 -9.42 20.30
N ILE A 784 -9.67 -9.94 19.36
CA ILE A 784 -10.05 -11.35 19.32
C ILE A 784 -8.84 -12.22 19.01
N LEU A 785 -8.04 -11.85 18.00
CA LEU A 785 -6.85 -12.60 17.60
C LEU A 785 -5.77 -12.62 18.71
N GLY A 786 -5.40 -11.45 19.24
CA GLY A 786 -4.35 -11.31 20.27
C GLY A 786 -4.64 -12.16 21.51
N LYS A 787 -5.87 -12.06 22.06
CA LYS A 787 -6.31 -12.87 23.22
C LYS A 787 -6.09 -14.38 23.03
N TYR A 788 -6.30 -14.89 21.81
CA TYR A 788 -6.06 -16.29 21.52
C TYR A 788 -4.60 -16.63 21.25
N PHE A 789 -3.87 -15.70 20.64
CA PHE A 789 -2.43 -15.81 20.41
C PHE A 789 -1.67 -15.91 21.73
N ASP A 790 -1.96 -15.02 22.68
CA ASP A 790 -1.37 -15.00 24.02
C ASP A 790 -1.66 -16.29 24.81
N ASP A 791 -2.90 -16.80 24.75
CA ASP A 791 -3.30 -18.05 25.41
C ASP A 791 -2.71 -19.31 24.73
N TYR A 792 -2.27 -19.22 23.47
CA TYR A 792 -1.46 -20.26 22.82
C TYR A 792 0.01 -20.17 23.22
N LEU A 793 0.60 -18.97 23.14
CA LEU A 793 2.03 -18.74 23.42
C LEU A 793 2.38 -18.99 24.89
N SER A 794 1.53 -18.58 25.83
CA SER A 794 1.69 -18.90 27.26
C SER A 794 1.74 -20.41 27.56
N LYS A 795 1.20 -21.24 26.66
CA LYS A 795 1.23 -22.72 26.74
C LYS A 795 2.30 -23.34 25.84
N ASN A 796 2.94 -22.54 25.00
CA ASN A 796 3.98 -22.92 24.05
C ASN A 796 5.11 -21.86 24.05
N PRO A 797 5.72 -21.53 25.20
CA PRO A 797 6.55 -20.31 25.35
C PRO A 797 7.78 -20.28 24.42
N ASN A 798 8.26 -21.44 23.98
CA ASN A 798 9.41 -21.57 23.09
C ASN A 798 9.03 -21.55 21.59
N LYS A 799 7.76 -21.30 21.23
CA LYS A 799 7.31 -21.24 19.82
C LYS A 799 7.17 -19.81 19.34
N VAL A 800 8.02 -19.43 18.40
CA VAL A 800 7.85 -18.21 17.60
C VAL A 800 6.87 -18.52 16.48
N VAL A 801 5.83 -17.70 16.35
CA VAL A 801 4.83 -17.84 15.29
C VAL A 801 4.95 -16.61 14.37
N GLY A 802 5.65 -16.79 13.26
CA GLY A 802 5.95 -15.71 12.32
C GLY A 802 5.55 -16.00 10.88
N VAL A 803 5.71 -14.99 10.01
CA VAL A 803 5.51 -15.11 8.56
C VAL A 803 6.66 -14.41 7.85
N ASN A 804 7.39 -15.09 6.97
CA ASN A 804 8.43 -14.44 6.18
C ASN A 804 7.82 -13.34 5.27
N ILE A 805 8.43 -12.16 5.21
CA ILE A 805 7.89 -11.04 4.40
C ILE A 805 8.01 -11.36 2.91
N SER A 806 9.17 -11.87 2.48
CA SER A 806 9.43 -12.23 1.08
C SER A 806 8.43 -13.26 0.55
N SER A 807 7.91 -14.11 1.43
CA SER A 807 6.85 -15.07 1.12
C SER A 807 5.53 -14.39 0.70
N LEU A 808 5.14 -13.27 1.34
CA LEU A 808 3.98 -12.49 0.91
C LEU A 808 4.24 -11.78 -0.43
N GLY A 809 5.41 -11.17 -0.61
CA GLY A 809 5.76 -10.51 -1.88
C GLY A 809 5.86 -11.48 -3.06
N LYS A 810 6.41 -12.68 -2.83
CA LYS A 810 6.44 -13.78 -3.80
C LYS A 810 5.02 -14.20 -4.23
N VAL A 811 4.06 -14.31 -3.31
CA VAL A 811 2.64 -14.59 -3.64
C VAL A 811 2.07 -13.49 -4.52
N LEU A 812 2.16 -12.23 -4.09
CA LEU A 812 1.62 -11.10 -4.84
C LEU A 812 2.23 -11.01 -6.24
N THR A 813 3.53 -11.27 -6.36
CA THR A 813 4.23 -11.32 -7.66
C THR A 813 3.71 -12.46 -8.54
N ALA A 814 3.62 -13.69 -8.00
CA ALA A 814 3.14 -14.86 -8.73
C ALA A 814 1.69 -14.71 -9.23
N LEU A 815 0.80 -14.12 -8.42
CA LEU A 815 -0.58 -13.80 -8.80
C LEU A 815 -0.67 -12.85 -10.00
N THR A 816 0.36 -12.02 -10.22
CA THR A 816 0.44 -11.07 -11.34
C THR A 816 1.17 -11.58 -12.57
N ILE A 817 1.68 -12.82 -12.55
CA ILE A 817 2.31 -13.44 -13.73
C ILE A 817 1.32 -13.42 -14.88
N LYS A 818 1.73 -12.78 -15.96
CA LYS A 818 0.99 -12.75 -17.22
C LYS A 818 1.27 -14.03 -17.98
N VAL A 819 0.22 -14.65 -18.50
CA VAL A 819 0.26 -15.88 -19.29
C VAL A 819 -0.32 -15.61 -20.67
N GLY A 820 0.42 -16.00 -21.69
CA GLY A 820 -0.03 -16.15 -23.08
C GLY A 820 -0.23 -17.63 -23.41
N VAL A 821 -1.06 -17.92 -24.40
CA VAL A 821 -1.32 -19.29 -24.86
C VAL A 821 -1.36 -19.32 -26.38
N GLU A 822 -0.67 -20.30 -26.97
CA GLU A 822 -0.75 -20.64 -28.39
C GLU A 822 -1.69 -21.83 -28.57
N TYR A 823 -2.74 -21.66 -29.36
CA TYR A 823 -3.65 -22.73 -29.78
C TYR A 823 -3.09 -23.43 -31.02
N ARG A 824 -3.55 -24.67 -31.26
CA ARG A 824 -3.38 -25.37 -32.55
C ARG A 824 -3.67 -24.44 -33.73
N PRO A 825 -2.89 -24.48 -34.84
CA PRO A 825 -3.07 -23.57 -35.98
C PRO A 825 -4.51 -23.51 -36.49
N GLU A 826 -5.18 -24.66 -36.49
CA GLU A 826 -6.57 -24.90 -36.89
C GLU A 826 -7.60 -24.09 -36.08
N ASN A 827 -7.27 -23.73 -34.83
CA ASN A 827 -8.16 -23.08 -33.87
C ASN A 827 -7.65 -21.70 -33.41
N LYS A 828 -6.70 -21.12 -34.13
CA LYS A 828 -5.99 -19.88 -33.73
C LYS A 828 -6.93 -18.70 -33.44
N ASP A 829 -7.99 -18.54 -34.23
CA ASP A 829 -8.99 -17.46 -34.11
C ASP A 829 -10.01 -17.70 -32.97
N LYS A 830 -9.93 -18.84 -32.27
CA LYS A 830 -10.81 -19.24 -31.16
C LYS A 830 -10.17 -19.09 -29.78
N ASN A 831 -8.94 -18.61 -29.75
CA ASN A 831 -8.21 -18.30 -28.52
C ASN A 831 -8.87 -17.10 -27.80
N PHE A 832 -9.15 -17.18 -26.50
CA PHE A 832 -9.66 -16.04 -25.70
C PHE A 832 -8.65 -14.88 -25.55
N LEU A 833 -7.39 -15.14 -25.88
CA LEU A 833 -6.33 -14.14 -26.01
C LEU A 833 -6.23 -13.59 -27.44
N TYR A 834 -7.08 -14.05 -28.37
CA TYR A 834 -7.11 -13.55 -29.73
C TYR A 834 -7.68 -12.14 -29.78
N SER A 835 -6.91 -11.25 -30.41
CA SER A 835 -7.40 -10.01 -30.96
C SER A 835 -6.89 -9.86 -32.40
N LYS A 836 -7.69 -9.22 -33.25
CA LYS A 836 -7.28 -8.81 -34.59
C LYS A 836 -6.30 -7.63 -34.54
N ASP A 837 -6.32 -6.83 -33.46
CA ASP A 837 -5.26 -5.84 -33.24
C ASP A 837 -3.98 -6.56 -32.78
N ILE A 838 -2.87 -6.20 -33.41
CA ILE A 838 -1.53 -6.70 -33.09
C ILE A 838 -0.97 -5.96 -31.86
N LYS A 839 -1.49 -4.76 -31.55
CA LYS A 839 -1.06 -3.91 -30.42
C LYS A 839 -1.76 -4.24 -29.10
N GLU A 840 -2.87 -4.97 -29.12
CA GLU A 840 -3.55 -5.37 -27.88
C GLU A 840 -2.77 -6.45 -27.12
N ASN A 841 -2.74 -6.32 -25.79
CA ASN A 841 -2.02 -7.25 -24.93
C ASN A 841 -2.76 -8.59 -24.80
N LYS A 842 -2.26 -9.61 -25.53
CA LYS A 842 -2.77 -10.99 -25.58
C LYS A 842 -2.36 -11.85 -24.37
N THR A 843 -2.23 -11.25 -23.20
CA THR A 843 -1.90 -11.96 -21.95
C THR A 843 -2.90 -11.62 -20.85
N LYS A 844 -3.11 -12.58 -19.94
CA LYS A 844 -3.94 -12.42 -18.73
C LYS A 844 -3.17 -12.91 -17.52
N THR A 845 -3.53 -12.46 -16.33
CA THR A 845 -3.00 -13.00 -15.07
C THR A 845 -3.27 -14.50 -14.95
N ILE A 846 -2.36 -15.21 -14.30
CA ILE A 846 -2.36 -16.68 -14.11
C ILE A 846 -3.72 -17.22 -13.60
N LEU A 847 -4.37 -16.50 -12.69
CA LEU A 847 -5.70 -16.84 -12.20
C LEU A 847 -6.79 -16.68 -13.25
N LYS A 848 -6.77 -15.60 -14.03
CA LYS A 848 -7.77 -15.37 -15.08
C LYS A 848 -7.62 -16.38 -16.23
N ALA A 849 -6.39 -16.81 -16.52
CA ALA A 849 -6.13 -17.93 -17.43
C ALA A 849 -6.65 -19.28 -16.88
N LEU A 850 -6.43 -19.57 -15.59
CA LEU A 850 -6.97 -20.77 -14.92
C LEU A 850 -8.50 -20.81 -14.95
N VAL A 851 -9.17 -19.71 -14.58
CA VAL A 851 -10.64 -19.62 -14.57
C VAL A 851 -11.22 -19.78 -15.98
N TYR A 852 -10.62 -19.14 -16.99
CA TYR A 852 -11.02 -19.35 -18.38
C TYR A 852 -10.83 -20.81 -18.85
N GLY A 853 -9.76 -21.48 -18.39
CA GLY A 853 -9.56 -22.91 -18.61
C GLY A 853 -10.68 -23.77 -18.02
N PHE A 854 -11.09 -23.51 -16.78
CA PHE A 854 -12.27 -24.19 -16.22
C PHE A 854 -13.56 -23.89 -16.99
N ASP A 855 -13.71 -22.68 -17.53
CA ASP A 855 -14.90 -22.25 -18.26
C ASP A 855 -15.04 -22.88 -19.65
N THR A 856 -13.93 -23.27 -20.29
CA THR A 856 -13.88 -23.82 -21.67
C THR A 856 -13.78 -25.35 -21.75
N HIS A 857 -13.86 -26.05 -20.62
CA HIS A 857 -13.83 -27.51 -20.63
C HIS A 857 -15.05 -28.12 -21.35
N ASP A 858 -14.85 -29.25 -22.03
CA ASP A 858 -15.96 -30.04 -22.59
C ASP A 858 -15.81 -31.55 -22.35
N ASN A 859 -16.94 -32.20 -22.10
CA ASN A 859 -17.04 -33.51 -21.45
C ASN A 859 -17.05 -34.70 -22.43
N SER A 860 -16.58 -34.54 -23.67
CA SER A 860 -16.59 -35.61 -24.69
C SER A 860 -15.50 -36.66 -24.44
N SER A 861 -15.65 -37.39 -23.32
CA SER A 861 -14.93 -38.59 -22.89
C SER A 861 -13.43 -38.59 -23.19
N ASP A 862 -12.58 -38.21 -22.24
CA ASP A 862 -11.09 -38.27 -22.32
C ASP A 862 -10.51 -39.72 -22.45
N VAL A 863 -11.31 -40.69 -22.92
CA VAL A 863 -10.94 -42.09 -23.15
C VAL A 863 -11.46 -42.53 -24.52
N GLY A 864 -10.59 -42.59 -25.53
CA GLY A 864 -10.89 -43.10 -26.88
C GLY A 864 -10.61 -42.11 -28.02
N SER A 865 -10.51 -42.62 -29.25
CA SER A 865 -10.19 -41.85 -30.47
C SER A 865 -11.24 -40.79 -30.84
N ASP A 866 -12.50 -41.00 -30.48
CA ASP A 866 -13.59 -40.09 -30.83
C ASP A 866 -13.69 -38.86 -29.89
N SER A 867 -12.91 -38.85 -28.82
CA SER A 867 -12.76 -37.72 -27.90
C SER A 867 -12.17 -36.48 -28.57
N ILE A 868 -11.25 -36.68 -29.51
CA ILE A 868 -10.56 -35.62 -30.24
C ILE A 868 -11.51 -34.95 -31.25
N LYS A 869 -12.43 -35.72 -31.85
CA LYS A 869 -13.38 -35.24 -32.87
C LYS A 869 -14.49 -34.34 -32.30
N ASN A 870 -14.89 -34.58 -31.05
CA ASN A 870 -16.02 -33.88 -30.41
C ASN A 870 -15.60 -32.75 -29.46
N ARG A 871 -14.31 -32.38 -29.45
CA ARG A 871 -13.77 -31.33 -28.59
C ARG A 871 -14.08 -29.93 -29.14
N LYS A 872 -14.73 -29.07 -28.34
CA LYS A 872 -14.96 -27.66 -28.70
C LYS A 872 -13.66 -26.92 -29.06
N PRO A 873 -13.64 -26.08 -30.13
CA PRO A 873 -12.48 -25.29 -30.54
C PRO A 873 -11.84 -24.47 -29.42
N GLU A 874 -12.66 -23.89 -28.55
CA GLU A 874 -12.26 -23.00 -27.47
C GLU A 874 -11.56 -23.75 -26.29
N SER A 875 -11.63 -25.08 -26.26
CA SER A 875 -11.14 -25.92 -25.15
C SER A 875 -9.65 -25.74 -24.84
N TYR A 876 -9.31 -25.72 -23.55
CA TYR A 876 -7.90 -25.68 -23.12
C TYR A 876 -7.08 -26.91 -23.55
N TYR A 877 -7.72 -28.02 -23.91
CA TYR A 877 -7.04 -29.16 -24.53
C TYR A 877 -6.62 -28.91 -25.99
N ASN A 878 -6.88 -27.72 -26.55
CA ASN A 878 -6.35 -27.25 -27.83
C ASN A 878 -5.18 -26.28 -27.67
N TRP A 879 -4.72 -26.05 -26.43
CA TRP A 879 -3.49 -25.32 -26.14
C TRP A 879 -2.28 -26.21 -26.46
N ASP A 880 -1.35 -25.68 -27.26
CA ASP A 880 -0.10 -26.36 -27.63
C ASP A 880 1.11 -25.76 -26.88
N LYS A 881 1.14 -24.43 -26.68
CA LYS A 881 2.20 -23.77 -25.90
C LYS A 881 1.62 -22.79 -24.88
N ILE A 882 2.28 -22.68 -23.73
CA ILE A 882 1.95 -21.71 -22.68
C ILE A 882 3.18 -20.83 -22.40
N HIS A 883 2.99 -19.51 -22.46
CA HIS A 883 4.03 -18.49 -22.38
C HIS A 883 3.93 -17.73 -21.05
N PHE A 884 4.92 -17.88 -20.16
CA PHE A 884 4.98 -17.23 -18.86
C PHE A 884 5.85 -15.97 -18.89
N TYR A 885 5.23 -14.82 -18.63
CA TYR A 885 5.89 -13.53 -18.53
C TYR A 885 6.17 -13.24 -17.05
N ILE A 886 7.25 -13.84 -16.54
CA ILE A 886 7.66 -13.82 -15.14
C ILE A 886 8.43 -12.52 -14.83
N ASN A 887 8.28 -11.98 -13.61
CA ASN A 887 8.98 -10.79 -13.09
C ASN A 887 8.86 -9.51 -13.94
N GLY A 888 7.88 -9.45 -14.85
CA GLY A 888 7.71 -8.34 -15.79
C GLY A 888 8.61 -8.38 -17.03
N SER A 889 9.26 -9.53 -17.30
CA SER A 889 10.04 -9.77 -18.51
C SER A 889 9.19 -9.60 -19.77
N SER A 890 9.77 -8.99 -20.82
CA SER A 890 9.21 -8.98 -22.17
C SER A 890 9.40 -10.30 -22.92
N GLN A 891 10.37 -11.13 -22.50
CA GLN A 891 10.59 -12.48 -23.00
C GLN A 891 9.86 -13.49 -22.12
N ALA A 892 9.07 -14.37 -22.74
CA ALA A 892 8.30 -15.38 -22.03
C ALA A 892 9.02 -16.73 -21.99
N ILE A 893 8.98 -17.39 -20.83
CA ILE A 893 9.37 -18.79 -20.73
C ILE A 893 8.23 -19.63 -21.33
N THR A 894 8.55 -20.46 -22.31
CA THR A 894 7.53 -21.22 -23.06
C THR A 894 7.55 -22.68 -22.64
N LEU A 895 6.44 -23.15 -22.08
CA LEU A 895 6.18 -24.58 -21.86
C LEU A 895 5.49 -25.14 -23.10
N ASP A 896 6.15 -26.09 -23.75
CA ASP A 896 5.67 -26.78 -24.96
C ASP A 896 5.01 -28.11 -24.56
N ARG A 897 3.72 -28.23 -24.87
CA ARG A 897 2.92 -29.41 -24.52
C ARG A 897 3.32 -30.65 -25.34
N THR A 898 3.88 -30.47 -26.54
CA THR A 898 4.28 -31.60 -27.41
C THR A 898 5.42 -32.44 -26.83
N LYS A 899 6.09 -31.94 -25.78
CA LYS A 899 7.17 -32.62 -25.06
C LYS A 899 6.70 -33.45 -23.86
N LEU A 900 5.39 -33.47 -23.57
CA LEU A 900 4.80 -34.39 -22.60
C LEU A 900 4.69 -35.77 -23.23
N LYS A 901 5.28 -36.79 -22.58
CA LYS A 901 5.05 -38.21 -22.94
C LYS A 901 3.57 -38.56 -22.78
N ASP A 902 3.13 -39.64 -23.44
CA ASP A 902 1.73 -40.09 -23.65
C ASP A 902 0.93 -40.48 -22.39
N ASP A 903 0.94 -39.64 -21.36
CA ASP A 903 0.10 -39.74 -20.17
C ASP A 903 -1.16 -38.88 -20.37
N SER A 904 -2.23 -39.52 -20.84
CA SER A 904 -3.53 -38.88 -21.10
C SER A 904 -4.19 -38.26 -19.86
N SER A 905 -3.65 -38.49 -18.65
CA SER A 905 -4.12 -37.85 -17.42
C SER A 905 -3.64 -36.40 -17.23
N TYR A 906 -2.70 -35.90 -18.05
CA TYR A 906 -2.08 -34.59 -17.82
C TYR A 906 -2.80 -33.43 -18.52
N SER A 907 -3.74 -32.80 -17.79
CA SER A 907 -4.43 -31.58 -18.21
C SER A 907 -3.48 -30.38 -18.39
N PRO A 908 -3.55 -29.59 -19.49
CA PRO A 908 -2.77 -28.36 -19.66
C PRO A 908 -2.94 -27.31 -18.54
N LEU A 909 -3.97 -27.40 -17.70
CA LEU A 909 -4.12 -26.53 -16.52
C LEU A 909 -3.01 -26.77 -15.46
N HIS A 910 -2.36 -27.93 -15.46
CA HIS A 910 -1.19 -28.20 -14.60
C HIS A 910 0.01 -27.33 -14.96
N MET A 911 0.22 -27.09 -16.25
CA MET A 911 1.29 -26.23 -16.74
C MET A 911 1.07 -24.78 -16.30
N LEU A 912 -0.18 -24.31 -16.13
CA LEU A 912 -0.47 -22.99 -15.57
C LEU A 912 0.03 -22.79 -14.14
N LEU A 913 0.21 -23.85 -13.35
CA LEU A 913 0.88 -23.76 -12.04
C LEU A 913 2.40 -23.66 -12.16
N GLY A 914 2.95 -23.81 -13.36
CA GLY A 914 4.38 -23.99 -13.58
C GLY A 914 4.89 -25.38 -13.15
N ILE A 915 4.05 -26.42 -13.12
CA ILE A 915 4.57 -27.80 -12.93
C ILE A 915 5.30 -28.20 -14.22
N ASN A 916 6.57 -28.63 -14.10
CA ASN A 916 7.35 -29.07 -15.25
C ASN A 916 6.74 -30.34 -15.88
N PRO A 917 6.95 -30.57 -17.21
CA PRO A 917 6.35 -31.70 -17.93
C PRO A 917 6.63 -33.08 -17.34
N ASP A 918 7.76 -33.24 -16.64
CA ASP A 918 8.21 -34.47 -15.97
C ASP A 918 7.64 -34.64 -14.54
N LYS A 919 6.85 -33.68 -14.06
CA LYS A 919 6.27 -33.61 -12.70
C LYS A 919 7.31 -33.61 -11.57
N SER A 920 8.61 -33.37 -11.87
CA SER A 920 9.69 -33.44 -10.88
C SER A 920 9.84 -32.16 -10.04
N SER A 921 9.46 -31.03 -10.60
CA SER A 921 9.85 -29.70 -10.14
C SER A 921 8.88 -28.62 -10.62
N TYR A 922 8.99 -27.42 -10.05
CA TYR A 922 8.27 -26.25 -10.51
C TYR A 922 9.19 -25.32 -11.33
N LEU A 923 8.65 -24.70 -12.37
CA LEU A 923 9.24 -23.56 -13.06
C LEU A 923 9.50 -22.44 -12.04
N LYS A 924 10.74 -21.94 -11.99
CA LYS A 924 11.15 -20.92 -11.02
C LYS A 924 10.25 -19.68 -11.06
N ASP A 925 9.95 -19.14 -9.89
CA ASP A 925 9.06 -18.00 -9.63
C ASP A 925 7.59 -18.18 -10.09
N SER A 926 7.20 -19.35 -10.64
CA SER A 926 5.79 -19.67 -10.92
C SER A 926 4.93 -19.77 -9.65
N LEU A 927 3.61 -19.79 -9.83
CA LEU A 927 2.66 -19.95 -8.72
C LEU A 927 2.91 -21.22 -7.90
N GLY A 928 3.20 -22.35 -8.56
CA GLY A 928 3.56 -23.60 -7.90
C GLY A 928 4.91 -23.52 -7.18
N TYR A 929 5.90 -22.84 -7.74
CA TYR A 929 7.20 -22.61 -7.09
C TYR A 929 7.10 -21.74 -5.84
N VAL A 930 6.27 -20.69 -5.90
CA VAL A 930 6.01 -19.82 -4.74
C VAL A 930 5.26 -20.58 -3.64
N PHE A 931 4.22 -21.35 -3.98
CA PHE A 931 3.58 -22.22 -3.01
C PHE A 931 4.53 -23.31 -2.47
N GLY A 932 5.44 -23.84 -3.29
CA GLY A 932 6.53 -24.71 -2.84
C GLY A 932 7.45 -24.02 -1.84
N THR A 933 7.77 -22.74 -2.07
CA THR A 933 8.58 -21.91 -1.16
C THR A 933 7.85 -21.62 0.16
N LEU A 934 6.52 -21.64 0.19
CA LEU A 934 5.71 -21.35 1.38
C LEU A 934 5.40 -22.57 2.23
N PHE A 935 5.19 -23.72 1.58
CA PHE A 935 4.54 -24.88 2.18
C PHE A 935 5.41 -26.14 2.16
N GLY A 936 6.67 -26.01 1.70
CA GLY A 936 7.58 -27.11 1.44
C GLY A 936 7.37 -27.72 0.05
N GLY A 937 8.11 -28.77 -0.29
CA GLY A 937 7.96 -29.46 -1.57
C GLY A 937 8.78 -28.89 -2.73
N LEU A 938 9.71 -27.97 -2.45
CA LEU A 938 10.87 -27.77 -3.31
C LEU A 938 11.84 -28.96 -3.15
N PRO A 939 12.60 -29.35 -4.20
CA PRO A 939 13.65 -30.36 -4.06
C PRO A 939 14.81 -29.81 -3.21
N ALA A 940 15.56 -30.70 -2.56
CA ALA A 940 16.70 -30.33 -1.69
C ALA A 940 17.83 -29.57 -2.42
N SER A 941 17.88 -29.66 -3.75
CA SER A 941 18.80 -28.93 -4.63
C SER A 941 18.35 -27.50 -4.96
N ASP A 942 17.17 -27.05 -4.54
CA ASP A 942 16.69 -25.70 -4.83
C ASP A 942 17.23 -24.65 -3.86
N SER A 943 17.58 -23.47 -4.38
CA SER A 943 18.05 -22.32 -3.60
C SER A 943 17.10 -21.87 -2.47
N ASN A 944 15.78 -22.07 -2.62
CA ASN A 944 14.78 -21.72 -1.62
C ASN A 944 14.38 -22.92 -0.72
N TYR A 945 15.04 -24.09 -0.82
CA TYR A 945 14.65 -25.29 -0.07
C TYR A 945 14.58 -25.07 1.44
N GLN A 946 15.64 -24.52 2.07
CA GLN A 946 15.66 -24.30 3.52
C GLN A 946 14.56 -23.31 3.96
N LEU A 947 14.38 -22.22 3.22
CA LEU A 947 13.28 -21.27 3.42
C LEU A 947 11.90 -21.97 3.33
N SER A 948 11.74 -22.96 2.45
CA SER A 948 10.49 -23.73 2.34
C SER A 948 10.20 -24.62 3.54
N ILE A 949 11.23 -25.18 4.18
CA ILE A 949 11.07 -25.98 5.41
C ILE A 949 10.78 -25.07 6.61
N GLU A 950 11.42 -23.90 6.69
CA GLU A 950 11.18 -22.90 7.72
C GLU A 950 9.75 -22.34 7.63
N ASN A 951 9.32 -21.89 6.44
CA ASN A 951 7.95 -21.41 6.21
C ASN A 951 6.90 -22.51 6.49
N LYS A 952 7.16 -23.77 6.11
CA LYS A 952 6.26 -24.89 6.40
C LYS A 952 6.03 -25.09 7.90
N THR A 953 7.09 -24.98 8.71
CA THR A 953 7.01 -25.03 10.18
C THR A 953 6.20 -23.85 10.74
N ASP A 954 6.40 -22.65 10.19
CA ASP A 954 5.68 -21.44 10.59
C ASP A 954 4.17 -21.55 10.28
N VAL A 955 3.80 -21.92 9.04
CA VAL A 955 2.41 -22.07 8.62
C VAL A 955 1.71 -23.18 9.41
N THR A 956 2.42 -24.28 9.68
CA THR A 956 1.95 -25.35 10.58
C THR A 956 1.71 -24.84 12.00
N SER A 957 2.55 -23.92 12.49
CA SER A 957 2.38 -23.29 13.81
C SER A 957 1.17 -22.36 13.84
N ILE A 958 0.92 -21.57 12.78
CA ILE A 958 -0.29 -20.73 12.63
C ILE A 958 -1.56 -21.59 12.60
N LEU A 959 -1.56 -22.71 11.85
CA LEU A 959 -2.67 -23.67 11.86
C LEU A 959 -2.87 -24.30 13.24
N ASN A 960 -1.79 -24.52 14.00
CA ASN A 960 -1.88 -25.01 15.37
C ASN A 960 -2.50 -23.99 16.34
N VAL A 961 -2.22 -22.69 16.18
CA VAL A 961 -2.97 -21.64 16.90
C VAL A 961 -4.45 -21.72 16.52
N PHE A 962 -4.77 -21.75 15.22
CA PHE A 962 -6.16 -21.79 14.74
C PHE A 962 -6.94 -23.05 15.22
N ASN A 963 -6.32 -24.23 15.15
CA ASN A 963 -6.86 -25.48 15.69
C ASN A 963 -7.14 -25.36 17.20
N TYR A 964 -6.21 -24.76 17.95
CA TYR A 964 -6.35 -24.54 19.39
C TYR A 964 -7.51 -23.57 19.72
N VAL A 965 -7.68 -22.49 18.94
CA VAL A 965 -8.82 -21.56 19.09
C VAL A 965 -10.14 -22.27 18.83
N LEU A 966 -10.24 -23.01 17.73
CA LEU A 966 -11.46 -23.72 17.37
C LEU A 966 -11.82 -24.78 18.42
N ASP A 967 -10.85 -25.58 18.88
CA ASP A 967 -11.06 -26.59 19.93
C ASP A 967 -11.51 -25.97 21.27
N LYS A 968 -10.90 -24.84 21.67
CA LYS A 968 -11.31 -24.11 22.88
C LYS A 968 -12.72 -23.56 22.76
N LYS A 969 -13.10 -23.01 21.60
CA LYS A 969 -14.45 -22.47 21.37
C LYS A 969 -15.51 -23.55 21.20
N ASP A 970 -15.16 -24.66 20.56
CA ASP A 970 -16.00 -25.85 20.48
C ASP A 970 -16.37 -26.38 21.87
N LYS A 971 -15.37 -26.54 22.75
CA LYS A 971 -15.56 -26.96 24.15
C LYS A 971 -16.41 -25.97 24.95
N GLU A 972 -16.24 -24.67 24.74
CA GLU A 972 -17.05 -23.63 25.40
C GLU A 972 -18.52 -23.72 24.98
N LEU A 973 -18.80 -23.83 23.68
CA LEU A 973 -20.16 -23.89 23.14
C LEU A 973 -20.85 -25.22 23.48
N LYS A 974 -20.16 -26.36 23.33
CA LYS A 974 -20.68 -27.68 23.74
C LYS A 974 -21.00 -27.73 25.24
N LYS A 975 -20.22 -27.05 26.10
CA LYS A 975 -20.53 -26.92 27.54
C LYS A 975 -21.78 -26.04 27.79
N GLN A 976 -21.97 -24.96 27.03
CA GLN A 976 -23.20 -24.14 27.12
C GLN A 976 -24.43 -24.94 26.68
N GLU A 977 -24.33 -25.70 25.58
CA GLU A 977 -25.40 -26.61 25.14
C GLU A 977 -25.70 -27.70 26.17
N GLU A 978 -24.69 -28.28 26.81
CA GLU A 978 -24.85 -29.28 27.87
C GLU A 978 -25.53 -28.73 29.12
N GLN A 979 -25.21 -27.50 29.52
CA GLN A 979 -25.87 -26.81 30.64
C GLN A 979 -27.36 -26.53 30.35
N ILE A 980 -27.67 -26.05 29.14
CA ILE A 980 -29.05 -25.76 28.70
C ILE A 980 -29.84 -27.06 28.55
N ALA A 981 -29.26 -28.08 27.90
CA ALA A 981 -29.90 -29.38 27.72
C ALA A 981 -30.19 -30.06 29.06
N THR A 982 -29.24 -30.07 30.01
CA THR A 982 -29.44 -30.69 31.32
C THR A 982 -30.57 -30.03 32.12
N LYS A 983 -30.79 -28.70 31.98
CA LYS A 983 -31.90 -27.99 32.63
C LYS A 983 -33.27 -28.48 32.13
N TYR A 984 -33.39 -28.78 30.84
CA TYR A 984 -34.69 -29.03 30.17
C TYR A 984 -34.89 -30.44 29.57
N TYR A 985 -33.91 -31.35 29.63
CA TYR A 985 -33.98 -32.77 29.21
C TYR A 985 -33.85 -33.75 30.38
N ASP A 986 -34.00 -33.25 31.60
CA ASP A 986 -34.26 -34.05 32.80
C ASP A 986 -35.63 -34.76 32.65
N LYS A 987 -35.72 -36.03 33.05
CA LYS A 987 -36.97 -36.81 33.02
C LYS A 987 -38.11 -36.15 33.79
N ASN A 988 -37.79 -35.32 34.79
CA ASN A 988 -38.75 -34.54 35.58
C ASN A 988 -39.12 -33.19 34.94
N ALA A 989 -38.54 -32.82 33.79
CA ALA A 989 -38.83 -31.56 33.09
C ALA A 989 -40.07 -31.64 32.19
N TRP A 990 -40.59 -32.83 31.92
CA TRP A 990 -41.73 -33.07 31.04
C TRP A 990 -42.69 -34.12 31.61
N SER A 991 -43.96 -34.06 31.22
CA SER A 991 -44.92 -35.14 31.44
C SER A 991 -45.81 -35.35 30.21
N THR A 992 -46.34 -36.56 30.07
CA THR A 992 -47.25 -36.94 28.98
C THR A 992 -48.58 -37.43 29.54
N LYS A 993 -49.69 -36.91 29.01
CA LYS A 993 -51.05 -37.38 29.31
C LYS A 993 -51.72 -37.84 28.03
N ILE A 994 -52.10 -39.12 27.94
CA ILE A 994 -52.88 -39.63 26.80
C ILE A 994 -54.27 -38.98 26.84
N LEU A 995 -54.75 -38.49 25.70
CA LEU A 995 -56.07 -37.89 25.54
C LEU A 995 -57.04 -38.86 24.85
N SER A 996 -56.58 -39.53 23.79
CA SER A 996 -57.31 -40.61 23.12
C SER A 996 -56.35 -41.55 22.39
N SER A 997 -56.77 -42.80 22.16
CA SER A 997 -56.00 -43.77 21.38
C SER A 997 -56.89 -44.85 20.79
N ASN A 998 -56.68 -45.16 19.51
CA ASN A 998 -57.28 -46.27 18.78
C ASN A 998 -56.22 -46.93 17.88
N GLU A 999 -56.61 -47.91 17.06
CA GLU A 999 -55.66 -48.68 16.23
C GLU A 999 -54.93 -47.88 15.14
N ASN A 1000 -55.44 -46.70 14.77
CA ASN A 1000 -54.96 -45.88 13.66
C ASN A 1000 -54.45 -44.50 14.11
N GLU A 1001 -54.80 -44.07 15.33
CA GLU A 1001 -54.54 -42.74 15.86
C GLU A 1001 -54.28 -42.74 17.37
N ILE A 1002 -53.31 -41.93 17.82
CA ILE A 1002 -53.05 -41.65 19.24
C ILE A 1002 -52.93 -40.13 19.37
N ILE A 1003 -53.69 -39.54 20.29
CA ILE A 1003 -53.59 -38.13 20.67
C ILE A 1003 -53.15 -38.06 22.13
N TYR A 1004 -52.07 -37.33 22.39
CA TYR A 1004 -51.59 -37.09 23.76
C TYR A 1004 -51.13 -35.66 23.94
N GLN A 1005 -51.18 -35.19 25.18
CA GLN A 1005 -50.65 -33.90 25.60
C GLN A 1005 -49.24 -34.10 26.17
N LEU A 1006 -48.27 -33.39 25.62
CA LEU A 1006 -46.93 -33.19 26.17
C LEU A 1006 -46.92 -31.87 26.96
N ILE A 1007 -46.53 -31.94 28.23
CA ILE A 1007 -46.50 -30.78 29.14
C ILE A 1007 -45.05 -30.53 29.58
N ARG A 1008 -44.58 -29.30 29.41
CA ARG A 1008 -43.29 -28.82 29.90
C ARG A 1008 -43.46 -28.32 31.34
N LEU A 1009 -42.78 -28.95 32.28
CA LEU A 1009 -42.89 -28.66 33.72
C LEU A 1009 -41.89 -27.60 34.19
N LYS A 1010 -40.74 -27.45 33.52
CA LYS A 1010 -39.75 -26.39 33.80
C LYS A 1010 -39.87 -25.25 32.78
N SER A 1011 -40.08 -24.03 33.25
CA SER A 1011 -40.14 -22.83 32.39
C SER A 1011 -38.75 -22.46 31.83
N SER A 1012 -38.70 -22.11 30.55
CA SER A 1012 -37.51 -21.48 29.93
C SER A 1012 -37.72 -19.98 29.75
N ASP A 1013 -36.64 -19.23 29.92
CA ASP A 1013 -36.60 -17.78 29.93
C ASP A 1013 -36.60 -17.13 28.53
N THR A 1014 -36.40 -17.90 27.46
CA THR A 1014 -36.34 -17.38 26.09
C THR A 1014 -37.68 -16.79 25.65
N LYS A 1015 -37.66 -15.80 24.74
CA LYS A 1015 -38.88 -15.13 24.25
C LYS A 1015 -39.75 -16.11 23.48
N GLU A 1016 -39.10 -16.98 22.70
CA GLU A 1016 -39.66 -18.07 21.91
C GLU A 1016 -40.33 -19.11 22.81
N SER A 1017 -39.66 -19.54 23.89
CA SER A 1017 -40.25 -20.38 24.95
C SER A 1017 -41.52 -19.78 25.55
N LYS A 1018 -41.48 -18.48 25.90
CA LYS A 1018 -42.62 -17.75 26.48
C LYS A 1018 -43.76 -17.55 25.48
N ARG A 1019 -43.45 -17.48 24.18
CA ARG A 1019 -44.42 -17.42 23.08
C ARG A 1019 -45.10 -18.76 22.80
N LEU A 1020 -44.35 -19.87 22.84
CA LEU A 1020 -44.84 -21.24 22.60
C LEU A 1020 -45.67 -21.83 23.76
N GLY A 1021 -45.44 -21.37 24.98
CA GLY A 1021 -46.16 -21.86 26.17
C GLY A 1021 -45.61 -23.18 26.71
N THR A 1022 -46.44 -23.92 27.46
CA THR A 1022 -46.00 -25.13 28.20
C THR A 1022 -46.79 -26.40 27.88
N ARG A 1023 -47.84 -26.34 27.05
CA ARG A 1023 -48.69 -27.49 26.71
C ARG A 1023 -48.75 -27.67 25.20
N PHE A 1024 -48.50 -28.88 24.75
CA PHE A 1024 -48.48 -29.27 23.34
C PHE A 1024 -49.37 -30.48 23.13
N GLU A 1025 -50.29 -30.43 22.17
CA GLU A 1025 -51.03 -31.61 21.71
C GLU A 1025 -50.25 -32.28 20.57
N VAL A 1026 -50.06 -33.59 20.65
CA VAL A 1026 -49.35 -34.38 19.66
C VAL A 1026 -50.27 -35.45 19.12
N ARG A 1027 -50.42 -35.48 17.79
CA ARG A 1027 -51.24 -36.47 17.06
C ARG A 1027 -50.33 -37.41 16.29
N LEU A 1028 -50.39 -38.69 16.61
CA LEU A 1028 -49.73 -39.77 15.90
C LEU A 1028 -50.75 -40.48 14.99
N LEU A 1029 -50.36 -40.79 13.76
CA LEU A 1029 -51.15 -41.58 12.82
C LEU A 1029 -50.38 -42.80 12.36
N LYS A 1030 -51.07 -43.93 12.24
CA LYS A 1030 -50.56 -45.15 11.60
C LYS A 1030 -50.57 -44.98 10.08
N ASN A 1031 -49.45 -45.26 9.42
CA ASN A 1031 -49.36 -45.13 7.97
C ASN A 1031 -50.03 -46.33 7.29
N LYS A 1032 -50.96 -46.10 6.36
CA LYS A 1032 -51.65 -47.19 5.62
C LYS A 1032 -50.69 -48.05 4.79
N ASN A 1033 -49.55 -47.51 4.37
CA ASN A 1033 -48.60 -48.16 3.47
C ASN A 1033 -47.30 -48.61 4.18
N ASN A 1034 -47.19 -48.45 5.49
CA ASN A 1034 -45.95 -48.73 6.24
C ASN A 1034 -46.27 -49.19 7.69
N PRO A 1035 -45.63 -50.26 8.21
CA PRO A 1035 -45.79 -50.72 9.60
C PRO A 1035 -45.52 -49.65 10.68
N TYR A 1036 -44.74 -48.61 10.40
CA TYR A 1036 -44.40 -47.56 11.37
C TYR A 1036 -45.47 -46.48 11.48
N TRP A 1037 -45.56 -45.87 12.66
CA TRP A 1037 -46.40 -44.69 12.90
C TRP A 1037 -45.64 -43.41 12.53
N SER A 1038 -46.36 -42.31 12.38
CA SER A 1038 -45.79 -40.98 12.11
C SER A 1038 -46.41 -39.94 13.04
N ILE A 1039 -45.61 -38.96 13.47
CA ILE A 1039 -46.16 -37.76 14.09
C ILE A 1039 -46.80 -36.95 12.97
N ASN A 1040 -48.12 -36.86 12.98
CA ASN A 1040 -48.89 -36.11 12.00
C ASN A 1040 -48.91 -34.61 12.32
N ARG A 1041 -48.98 -34.25 13.60
CA ARG A 1041 -49.08 -32.86 14.05
C ARG A 1041 -48.59 -32.65 15.48
N VAL A 1042 -48.05 -31.46 15.74
CA VAL A 1042 -47.76 -30.92 17.07
C VAL A 1042 -48.42 -29.54 17.15
N ILE A 1043 -49.30 -29.31 18.12
CA ILE A 1043 -50.04 -28.06 18.31
C ILE A 1043 -49.61 -27.43 19.65
N ALA A 1044 -49.05 -26.23 19.61
CA ALA A 1044 -48.78 -25.43 20.80
C ALA A 1044 -50.09 -24.81 21.33
N LEU A 1045 -50.62 -25.36 22.42
CA LEU A 1045 -51.92 -24.99 22.99
C LEU A 1045 -51.90 -23.66 23.75
N GLY A 1046 -50.73 -23.20 24.16
CA GLY A 1046 -50.52 -21.93 24.88
C GLY A 1046 -49.89 -20.83 24.03
N TYR A 1047 -49.92 -20.96 22.69
CA TYR A 1047 -49.21 -20.05 21.80
C TYR A 1047 -49.78 -18.62 21.83
N LYS A 1048 -48.91 -17.64 22.11
CA LYS A 1048 -49.25 -16.21 22.00
C LYS A 1048 -48.84 -15.69 20.63
N ALA A 1049 -49.82 -15.56 19.74
CA ALA A 1049 -49.66 -14.74 18.55
C ALA A 1049 -49.35 -13.28 18.97
N VAL A 1050 -48.46 -12.66 18.20
CA VAL A 1050 -48.08 -11.23 18.28
C VAL A 1050 -48.26 -10.71 16.87
#